data_AF-A0A5J6HU27-F1
#
_entry.id   AF-A0A5J6HU27-F1
#
_cell.length_a   1.000
_cell.length_b   1.000
_cell.length_c   1.000
_cell.angle_alpha   90.00
_cell.angle_beta   90.00
_cell.angle_gamma   90.00
#
_symmetry.space_group_name_H-M   'P 1'
#
loop_
_entity.id
_entity.type
_entity.pdbx_description
1 polymer ?
#
loop_
_entity_poly.entity_id
_entity_poly.type
_entity_poly.pdbx_seq_one_letter_code
_entity_poly.pdbx_strand_id
1 'polypeptide(L)'
;MADPLTAAQQQVQKYRDLLRDNPQSPERNTWRDGLASALCDRLTPALRPIRPDEAAAAAREGIGITRELLAEGAFPQSRQGFAKRISEAAGNLPAAEAVTATEAAVVVYRQLAAARPDDMEPLASVAGVLAARLAPRQAAAGQTEGAAASAREAVAITRRLLAAPTLPPNAAGYAQQVALVARYLPDAEAVSAIAFAVDVYRRLADADPGNLRQRDLLAGELADRLAPRQWAAGMRTEAAASAAEAIQITKVVIEDPAVAAHLRGHGRRILMVAQYLPEEEMLRESEFAVGLYRRVTHQDPHNEGFTRDLVWAMGVWADRLERAGQRAAAAALRSDAAKAARYGEHSLAGQDIRFSPGAPISVVARNKMQLDLFAVGEDGRMWSVWWHHRWEPYFQLGTKTFPQGTVPCAVARDVDFMDVFTVDGDGRLCNAWWSAGDAWKTEWPPIPGGGVFPALTPVTALSRNSDLMDVWLVGADGVLNGVWWNGEWKDWYVLPGPKFPHRAPITSLSRNDDHMEVWGIDEAGAVWGIGWNGTWDTRNWTLIGGKTFPPGSRIAAASRDTDKMEIWVVDEQGAVWGNWWDDGWHDWYPIPGMTFPQGTPLTAISRRDGSHLELYGVGADGCVYNAYFDGNSWNHPGEGGEPRYWFRRGEPKDTFPLRTPLAAQLRHLSGPPQNLTSIDVFGVGGDAGIHSTRWIQEWRPWYRIPVPVARFQKPIVSGGAAALGGWAGVNICIDGSVQWYGHAHDSGADGYDFGVAFYVRSGRYVIALSHNGSVSAGSREHDWEEIHPPRDDFKSILSDLVNAEASMNMQYTSHIGQTLEGVVTLAVKWVVGTAVGVTAGVVIFFVVEVGSLVYTGSFGAGSVVLENILWFAGPGNTLLAVAAAGIAELAFDHKEFPIEAYRLINDHVFDGTLPERDRLRITNISGNKDVDGWHVPFVMPSIDGRILLNLGEAGFADPVNLGVGRGGGGRGHAMIPYEVLVHELVHAWQIDHTGFALSWLADALSSSLDGPSAYEYGPPGPEFASGFTIEGQAAIVQDWFYQYARNTEDPVAGFQQLTSNEAVTDPYFRYIHDNIRTGAY
;
A
#
# COMPACT_ATOMS: atom_id res chain seq x y z
N MET A 1 -2.18 -46.58 -22.46
CA MET A 1 -0.74 -46.56 -22.82
C MET A 1 -0.02 -47.45 -21.82
N ALA A 2 0.87 -48.35 -22.25
CA ALA A 2 1.65 -49.17 -21.32
C ALA A 2 2.59 -48.28 -20.49
N ASP A 3 2.76 -48.57 -19.21
CA ASP A 3 3.73 -47.91 -18.33
C ASP A 3 5.16 -48.01 -18.96
N PRO A 4 5.96 -46.92 -18.99
CA PRO A 4 7.32 -46.90 -19.54
C PRO A 4 8.20 -48.09 -19.18
N LEU A 5 8.11 -48.62 -17.94
CA LEU A 5 8.86 -49.80 -17.52
C LEU A 5 8.42 -51.06 -18.28
N THR A 6 7.11 -51.27 -18.42
CA THR A 6 6.54 -52.41 -19.13
C THR A 6 6.92 -52.37 -20.62
N ALA A 7 6.87 -51.19 -21.24
CA ALA A 7 7.27 -51.00 -22.63
C ALA A 7 8.77 -51.30 -22.84
N ALA A 8 9.64 -50.86 -21.91
CA ALA A 8 11.06 -51.15 -21.97
C ALA A 8 11.35 -52.67 -21.81
N GLN A 9 10.67 -53.35 -20.89
CA GLN A 9 10.80 -54.80 -20.68
C GLN A 9 10.36 -55.60 -21.92
N GLN A 10 9.24 -55.24 -22.54
CA GLN A 10 8.76 -55.87 -23.77
C GLN A 10 9.76 -55.73 -24.92
N GLN A 11 10.40 -54.57 -25.05
CA GLN A 11 11.39 -54.33 -26.09
C GLN A 11 12.67 -55.15 -25.87
N VAL A 12 13.14 -55.26 -24.62
CA VAL A 12 14.28 -56.13 -24.27
C VAL A 12 13.94 -57.59 -24.59
N GLN A 13 12.75 -58.06 -24.22
CA GLN A 13 12.32 -59.43 -24.50
C GLN A 13 12.25 -59.72 -26.00
N LYS A 14 11.69 -58.78 -26.79
CA LYS A 14 11.63 -58.89 -28.25
C LYS A 14 13.01 -59.17 -28.87
N TYR A 15 14.04 -58.41 -28.49
CA TYR A 15 15.38 -58.62 -29.06
C TYR A 15 16.05 -59.89 -28.53
N ARG A 16 15.77 -60.30 -27.28
CA ARG A 16 16.23 -61.61 -26.76
C ARG A 16 15.63 -62.78 -27.54
N ASP A 17 14.34 -62.71 -27.87
CA ASP A 17 13.64 -63.73 -28.66
C ASP A 17 14.23 -63.82 -30.07
N LEU A 18 14.41 -62.68 -30.74
CA LEU A 18 15.05 -62.62 -32.08
C LEU A 18 16.45 -63.25 -32.10
N LEU A 19 17.28 -62.97 -31.09
CA LEU A 19 18.63 -63.51 -30.99
C LEU A 19 18.67 -65.01 -30.65
N ARG A 20 17.67 -65.50 -29.90
CA ARG A 20 17.54 -66.91 -29.52
C ARG A 20 17.09 -67.78 -30.70
N ASP A 21 16.07 -67.30 -31.41
CA ASP A 21 15.40 -68.08 -32.46
C ASP A 21 16.21 -68.07 -33.77
N ASN A 22 17.08 -67.06 -33.96
CA ASN A 22 17.83 -66.86 -35.21
C ASN A 22 19.35 -66.60 -34.97
N PRO A 23 20.08 -67.55 -34.35
CA PRO A 23 21.45 -67.33 -33.86
C PRO A 23 22.51 -67.11 -34.96
N GLN A 24 22.20 -67.46 -36.22
CA GLN A 24 23.09 -67.31 -37.40
C GLN A 24 22.57 -66.28 -38.42
N SER A 25 21.59 -65.45 -38.05
CA SER A 25 21.04 -64.44 -38.96
C SER A 25 22.09 -63.41 -39.36
N PRO A 26 22.11 -62.95 -40.63
CA PRO A 26 22.92 -61.80 -41.04
C PRO A 26 22.54 -60.49 -40.29
N GLU A 27 21.33 -60.40 -39.73
CA GLU A 27 20.89 -59.25 -38.92
C GLU A 27 21.30 -59.31 -37.45
N ARG A 28 22.00 -60.37 -37.03
CA ARG A 28 22.33 -60.63 -35.62
C ARG A 28 22.97 -59.44 -34.90
N ASN A 29 23.91 -58.74 -35.55
CA ASN A 29 24.56 -57.58 -34.94
C ASN A 29 23.62 -56.36 -34.81
N THR A 30 22.65 -56.21 -35.72
CA THR A 30 21.59 -55.19 -35.63
C THR A 30 20.65 -55.46 -34.45
N TRP A 31 20.29 -56.73 -34.22
CA TRP A 31 19.47 -57.08 -33.06
C TRP A 31 20.23 -57.00 -31.73
N ARG A 32 21.54 -57.31 -31.72
CA ARG A 32 22.42 -57.07 -30.56
C ARG A 32 22.49 -55.58 -30.22
N ASP A 33 22.66 -54.70 -31.21
CA ASP A 33 22.63 -53.25 -30.96
C ASP A 33 21.25 -52.78 -30.46
N GLY A 34 20.17 -53.31 -31.05
CA GLY A 34 18.80 -53.07 -30.59
C GLY A 34 18.57 -53.51 -29.14
N LEU A 35 19.10 -54.67 -28.74
CA LEU A 35 19.07 -55.16 -27.36
C LEU A 35 19.87 -54.24 -26.43
N ALA A 36 21.09 -53.87 -26.83
CA ALA A 36 21.95 -52.99 -26.04
C ALA A 36 21.31 -51.60 -25.82
N SER A 37 20.70 -51.02 -26.85
CA SER A 37 19.97 -49.76 -26.74
C SER A 37 18.73 -49.90 -25.86
N ALA A 38 17.95 -50.98 -25.99
CA ALA A 38 16.78 -51.21 -25.15
C ALA A 38 17.16 -51.34 -23.65
N LEU A 39 18.26 -52.03 -23.36
CA LEU A 39 18.79 -52.18 -22.00
C LEU A 39 19.32 -50.86 -21.42
N CYS A 40 20.20 -50.17 -22.14
CA CYS A 40 20.89 -48.96 -21.66
C CYS A 40 20.01 -47.70 -21.68
N ASP A 41 19.27 -47.48 -22.78
CA ASP A 41 18.66 -46.18 -23.07
C ASP A 41 17.21 -46.10 -22.57
N ARG A 42 16.57 -47.25 -22.29
CA ARG A 42 15.15 -47.32 -21.89
C ARG A 42 14.93 -48.05 -20.56
N LEU A 43 15.41 -49.29 -20.44
CA LEU A 43 15.17 -50.09 -19.25
C LEU A 43 15.91 -49.55 -18.02
N THR A 44 17.17 -49.17 -18.19
CA THR A 44 18.00 -48.66 -17.09
C THR A 44 17.44 -47.36 -16.47
N PRO A 45 17.09 -46.30 -17.22
CA PRO A 45 16.48 -45.09 -16.64
C PRO A 45 15.12 -45.35 -15.96
N ALA A 46 14.30 -46.25 -16.49
CA ALA A 46 13.01 -46.60 -15.90
C ALA A 46 13.14 -47.36 -14.57
N LEU A 47 14.16 -48.22 -14.45
CA LEU A 47 14.43 -48.96 -13.21
C LEU A 47 15.17 -48.12 -12.16
N ARG A 48 16.01 -47.16 -12.56
CA ARG A 48 16.88 -46.39 -11.65
C ARG A 48 16.19 -45.82 -10.39
N PRO A 49 15.00 -45.17 -10.46
CA PRO A 49 14.37 -44.62 -9.26
C PRO A 49 13.68 -45.66 -8.37
N ILE A 50 13.48 -46.89 -8.85
CA ILE A 50 12.62 -47.90 -8.18
C ILE A 50 13.42 -49.14 -7.76
N ARG A 51 14.34 -49.61 -8.62
CA ARG A 51 15.12 -50.85 -8.47
C ARG A 51 16.56 -50.65 -9.00
N PRO A 52 17.43 -49.97 -8.23
CA PRO A 52 18.78 -49.63 -8.67
C PRO A 52 19.65 -50.85 -8.98
N ASP A 53 19.48 -51.98 -8.28
CA ASP A 53 20.24 -53.21 -8.55
C ASP A 53 19.87 -53.86 -9.89
N GLU A 54 18.57 -53.87 -10.23
CA GLU A 54 18.11 -54.35 -11.55
C GLU A 54 18.55 -53.38 -12.67
N ALA A 55 18.56 -52.07 -12.39
CA ALA A 55 19.10 -51.07 -13.31
C ALA A 55 20.60 -51.29 -13.57
N ALA A 56 21.37 -51.59 -12.53
CA ALA A 56 22.80 -51.91 -12.63
C ALA A 56 23.03 -53.20 -13.45
N ALA A 57 22.20 -54.23 -13.24
CA ALA A 57 22.27 -55.48 -14.02
C ALA A 57 21.98 -55.24 -15.52
N ALA A 58 20.92 -54.49 -15.83
CA ALA A 58 20.57 -54.14 -17.21
C ALA A 58 21.66 -53.29 -17.88
N ALA A 59 22.22 -52.30 -17.18
CA ALA A 59 23.33 -51.49 -17.67
C ALA A 59 24.57 -52.34 -17.95
N ARG A 60 24.90 -53.29 -17.07
CA ARG A 60 26.06 -54.17 -17.22
C ARG A 60 25.95 -55.05 -18.47
N GLU A 61 24.77 -55.63 -18.71
CA GLU A 61 24.47 -56.44 -19.90
C GLU A 61 24.55 -55.58 -21.18
N GLY A 62 23.88 -54.43 -21.20
CA GLY A 62 23.87 -53.56 -22.38
C GLY A 62 25.25 -52.98 -22.73
N ILE A 63 26.06 -52.63 -21.71
CA ILE A 63 27.46 -52.22 -21.89
C ILE A 63 28.30 -53.37 -22.44
N GLY A 64 28.12 -54.59 -21.92
CA GLY A 64 28.81 -55.79 -22.40
C GLY A 64 28.58 -56.01 -23.90
N ILE A 65 27.32 -56.03 -24.33
CA ILE A 65 26.94 -56.20 -25.74
C ILE A 65 27.54 -55.08 -26.61
N THR A 66 27.46 -53.82 -26.14
CA THR A 66 28.01 -52.67 -26.88
C THR A 66 29.54 -52.79 -27.06
N ARG A 67 30.26 -53.29 -26.05
CA ARG A 67 31.71 -53.52 -26.12
C ARG A 67 32.08 -54.65 -27.07
N GLU A 68 31.32 -55.73 -27.09
CA GLU A 68 31.53 -56.83 -28.04
C GLU A 68 31.34 -56.36 -29.49
N LEU A 69 30.28 -55.59 -29.77
CA LEU A 69 30.04 -55.00 -31.10
C LEU A 69 31.19 -54.08 -31.53
N LEU A 70 31.74 -53.29 -30.59
CA LEU A 70 32.92 -52.47 -30.84
C LEU A 70 34.17 -53.31 -31.16
N ALA A 71 34.40 -54.41 -30.43
CA ALA A 71 35.55 -55.28 -30.63
C ALA A 71 35.49 -56.05 -31.96
N GLU A 72 34.28 -56.42 -32.41
CA GLU A 72 34.01 -57.05 -33.70
C GLU A 72 34.11 -56.07 -34.89
N GLY A 73 34.28 -54.76 -34.64
CA GLY A 73 34.29 -53.73 -35.68
C GLY A 73 32.93 -53.52 -36.34
N ALA A 74 31.84 -53.94 -35.69
CA ALA A 74 30.47 -53.75 -36.18
C ALA A 74 30.07 -52.28 -36.13
N PHE A 75 29.35 -51.81 -37.17
CA PHE A 75 28.88 -50.42 -37.31
C PHE A 75 30.00 -49.36 -37.15
N PRO A 76 30.98 -49.27 -38.07
CA PRO A 76 32.12 -48.36 -37.95
C PRO A 76 31.73 -46.88 -37.76
N GLN A 77 30.61 -46.47 -38.35
CA GLN A 77 30.07 -45.10 -38.25
C GLN A 77 29.41 -44.81 -36.89
N SER A 78 29.02 -45.85 -36.13
CA SER A 78 28.30 -45.71 -34.85
C SER A 78 29.21 -45.76 -33.62
N ARG A 79 30.54 -45.85 -33.81
CA ARG A 79 31.51 -45.98 -32.70
C ARG A 79 31.38 -44.88 -31.64
N GLN A 80 31.12 -43.64 -32.06
CA GLN A 80 30.88 -42.51 -31.15
C GLN A 80 29.59 -42.69 -30.33
N GLY A 81 28.52 -43.17 -30.97
CA GLY A 81 27.25 -43.49 -30.30
C GLY A 81 27.39 -44.62 -29.29
N PHE A 82 28.18 -45.64 -29.60
CA PHE A 82 28.49 -46.75 -28.68
C PHE A 82 29.30 -46.27 -27.47
N ALA A 83 30.31 -45.42 -27.67
CA ALA A 83 31.06 -44.82 -26.57
C ALA A 83 30.16 -43.95 -25.67
N LYS A 84 29.25 -43.16 -26.27
CA LYS A 84 28.27 -42.36 -25.54
C LYS A 84 27.38 -43.24 -24.67
N ARG A 85 26.76 -44.27 -25.26
CA ARG A 85 25.89 -45.23 -24.57
C ARG A 85 26.60 -45.89 -23.39
N ILE A 86 27.83 -46.37 -23.59
CA ILE A 86 28.64 -46.96 -22.51
C ILE A 86 28.84 -45.95 -21.38
N SER A 87 29.27 -44.72 -21.70
CA SER A 87 29.54 -43.70 -20.69
C SER A 87 28.27 -43.24 -19.95
N GLU A 88 27.09 -43.25 -20.57
CA GLU A 88 25.83 -42.86 -19.94
C GLU A 88 25.29 -43.98 -19.05
N ALA A 89 25.21 -45.21 -19.57
CA ALA A 89 24.73 -46.37 -18.84
C ALA A 89 25.60 -46.67 -17.60
N ALA A 90 26.91 -46.41 -17.68
CA ALA A 90 27.86 -46.59 -16.58
C ALA A 90 27.47 -45.85 -15.29
N GLY A 91 26.66 -44.78 -15.37
CA GLY A 91 26.20 -44.04 -14.20
C GLY A 91 25.25 -44.83 -13.29
N ASN A 92 24.78 -45.99 -13.73
CA ASN A 92 23.90 -46.89 -12.98
C ASN A 92 24.66 -48.09 -12.41
N LEU A 93 25.98 -48.17 -12.62
CA LEU A 93 26.83 -49.23 -12.06
C LEU A 93 27.43 -48.78 -10.72
N PRO A 94 27.88 -49.73 -9.87
CA PRO A 94 28.71 -49.43 -8.71
C PRO A 94 29.95 -48.62 -9.10
N ALA A 95 30.45 -47.77 -8.20
CA ALA A 95 31.45 -46.74 -8.51
C ALA A 95 32.70 -47.29 -9.24
N ALA A 96 33.26 -48.42 -8.81
CA ALA A 96 34.43 -49.03 -9.46
C ALA A 96 34.12 -49.53 -10.90
N GLU A 97 32.99 -50.21 -11.10
CA GLU A 97 32.55 -50.68 -12.43
C GLU A 97 32.23 -49.50 -13.37
N ALA A 98 31.62 -48.44 -12.82
CA ALA A 98 31.30 -47.22 -13.55
C ALA A 98 32.58 -46.54 -14.06
N VAL A 99 33.65 -46.49 -13.26
CA VAL A 99 34.96 -45.97 -13.68
C VAL A 99 35.49 -46.79 -14.86
N THR A 100 35.60 -48.12 -14.74
CA THR A 100 36.10 -48.99 -15.81
C THR A 100 35.27 -48.90 -17.10
N ALA A 101 33.94 -48.81 -16.98
CA ALA A 101 33.05 -48.58 -18.11
C ALA A 101 33.33 -47.25 -18.82
N THR A 102 33.52 -46.19 -18.04
CA THR A 102 33.77 -44.85 -18.57
C THR A 102 35.15 -44.74 -19.21
N GLU A 103 36.18 -45.34 -18.62
CA GLU A 103 37.54 -45.39 -19.19
C GLU A 103 37.56 -46.07 -20.55
N ALA A 104 36.83 -47.19 -20.70
CA ALA A 104 36.70 -47.86 -21.99
C ALA A 104 36.03 -46.96 -23.05
N ALA A 105 35.01 -46.18 -22.67
CA ALA A 105 34.41 -45.20 -23.57
C ALA A 105 35.39 -44.08 -23.96
N VAL A 106 36.19 -43.58 -23.00
CA VAL A 106 37.22 -42.56 -23.25
C VAL A 106 38.26 -43.08 -24.25
N VAL A 107 38.68 -44.35 -24.17
CA VAL A 107 39.60 -44.96 -25.15
C VAL A 107 39.02 -44.90 -26.56
N VAL A 108 37.72 -45.17 -26.74
CA VAL A 108 37.06 -45.07 -28.05
C VAL A 108 37.04 -43.62 -28.55
N TYR A 109 36.70 -42.66 -27.69
CA TYR A 109 36.73 -41.24 -28.06
C TYR A 109 38.14 -40.76 -28.44
N ARG A 110 39.18 -41.21 -27.73
CA ARG A 110 40.59 -40.92 -28.07
C ARG A 110 40.98 -41.50 -29.42
N GLN A 111 40.54 -42.73 -29.74
CA GLN A 111 40.77 -43.34 -31.05
C GLN A 111 40.09 -42.54 -32.18
N LEU A 112 38.86 -42.07 -31.95
CA LEU A 112 38.15 -41.22 -32.91
C LEU A 112 38.85 -39.88 -33.13
N ALA A 113 39.36 -39.25 -32.05
CA ALA A 113 40.14 -38.03 -32.14
C ALA A 113 41.48 -38.22 -32.88
N ALA A 114 42.16 -39.34 -32.65
CA ALA A 114 43.40 -39.67 -33.37
C ALA A 114 43.17 -39.94 -34.86
N ALA A 115 42.01 -40.48 -35.24
CA ALA A 115 41.66 -40.76 -36.63
C ALA A 115 41.30 -39.50 -37.44
N ARG A 116 40.92 -38.41 -36.77
CA ARG A 116 40.62 -37.10 -37.41
C ARG A 116 41.31 -35.97 -36.63
N PRO A 117 42.63 -35.80 -36.75
CA PRO A 117 43.39 -34.80 -35.97
C PRO A 117 42.95 -33.35 -36.22
N ASP A 118 42.39 -33.08 -37.41
CA ASP A 118 41.92 -31.75 -37.82
C ASP A 118 40.48 -31.46 -37.38
N ASP A 119 39.76 -32.47 -36.90
CA ASP A 119 38.39 -32.33 -36.38
C ASP A 119 38.44 -32.20 -34.85
N MET A 120 37.98 -31.05 -34.36
CA MET A 120 37.99 -30.73 -32.93
C MET A 120 36.81 -31.36 -32.17
N GLU A 121 35.79 -31.87 -32.85
CA GLU A 121 34.57 -32.43 -32.22
C GLU A 121 34.85 -33.71 -31.40
N PRO A 122 35.62 -34.70 -31.90
CA PRO A 122 35.97 -35.87 -31.09
C PRO A 122 36.83 -35.49 -29.88
N LEU A 123 37.68 -34.48 -30.02
CA LEU A 123 38.53 -33.98 -28.93
C LEU A 123 37.69 -33.28 -27.84
N ALA A 124 36.69 -32.49 -28.23
CA ALA A 124 35.70 -31.93 -27.31
C ALA A 124 34.88 -33.01 -26.58
N SER A 125 34.55 -34.11 -27.27
CA SER A 125 33.87 -35.25 -26.66
C SER A 125 34.73 -35.94 -25.59
N VAL A 126 36.05 -36.06 -25.80
CA VAL A 126 36.99 -36.56 -24.78
C VAL A 126 36.94 -35.65 -23.54
N ALA A 127 37.12 -34.34 -23.70
CA ALA A 127 37.09 -33.39 -22.59
C ALA A 127 35.76 -33.43 -21.81
N GLY A 128 34.63 -33.46 -22.53
CA GLY A 128 33.30 -33.51 -21.92
C GLY A 128 33.07 -34.79 -21.10
N VAL A 129 33.49 -35.96 -21.59
CA VAL A 129 33.36 -37.23 -20.85
C VAL A 129 34.29 -37.26 -19.63
N LEU A 130 35.53 -36.77 -19.78
CA LEU A 130 36.47 -36.68 -18.66
C LEU A 130 35.93 -35.78 -17.54
N ALA A 131 35.45 -34.58 -17.88
CA ALA A 131 34.98 -33.59 -16.93
C ALA A 131 33.63 -33.94 -16.28
N ALA A 132 32.63 -34.30 -17.10
CA ALA A 132 31.26 -34.50 -16.62
C ALA A 132 30.98 -35.90 -16.08
N ARG A 133 31.82 -36.89 -16.41
CA ARG A 133 31.56 -38.30 -16.07
C ARG A 133 32.72 -38.98 -15.35
N LEU A 134 33.91 -39.04 -15.95
CA LEU A 134 35.01 -39.84 -15.40
C LEU A 134 35.54 -39.28 -14.07
N ALA A 135 35.89 -37.99 -14.01
CA ALA A 135 36.43 -37.38 -12.79
C ALA A 135 35.44 -37.45 -11.59
N PRO A 136 34.14 -37.12 -11.74
CA PRO A 136 33.15 -37.33 -10.67
C PRO A 136 33.02 -38.80 -10.23
N ARG A 137 33.07 -39.75 -11.16
CA ARG A 137 32.96 -41.19 -10.84
C ARG A 137 34.20 -41.71 -10.12
N GLN A 138 35.38 -41.29 -10.52
CA GLN A 138 36.63 -41.60 -9.83
C GLN A 138 36.61 -41.03 -8.40
N ALA A 139 36.14 -39.78 -8.23
CA ALA A 139 35.97 -39.19 -6.91
C ALA A 139 34.97 -39.97 -6.04
N ALA A 140 33.82 -40.36 -6.60
CA ALA A 140 32.83 -41.20 -5.91
C ALA A 140 33.36 -42.60 -5.57
N ALA A 141 34.30 -43.13 -6.35
CA ALA A 141 35.00 -44.39 -6.07
C ALA A 141 36.19 -44.24 -5.10
N GLY A 142 36.45 -43.05 -4.55
CA GLY A 142 37.59 -42.76 -3.68
C GLY A 142 38.94 -42.62 -4.39
N GLN A 143 38.95 -42.57 -5.73
CA GLN A 143 40.16 -42.43 -6.55
C GLN A 143 40.50 -40.94 -6.77
N THR A 144 40.95 -40.26 -5.73
CA THR A 144 41.23 -38.80 -5.74
C THR A 144 42.30 -38.41 -6.77
N GLU A 145 43.42 -39.14 -6.85
CA GLU A 145 44.47 -38.87 -7.84
C GLU A 145 44.00 -39.11 -9.27
N GLY A 146 43.20 -40.16 -9.49
CA GLY A 146 42.59 -40.45 -10.79
C GLY A 146 41.64 -39.34 -11.23
N ALA A 147 40.77 -38.88 -10.32
CA ALA A 147 39.85 -37.77 -10.57
C ALA A 147 40.61 -36.48 -10.94
N ALA A 148 41.69 -36.17 -10.21
CA ALA A 148 42.55 -35.03 -10.52
C ALA A 148 43.24 -35.18 -11.88
N ALA A 149 43.73 -36.38 -12.24
CA ALA A 149 44.35 -36.63 -13.55
C ALA A 149 43.35 -36.43 -14.70
N SER A 150 42.15 -36.98 -14.58
CA SER A 150 41.06 -36.79 -15.57
C SER A 150 40.65 -35.33 -15.69
N ALA A 151 40.59 -34.61 -14.55
CA ALA A 151 40.31 -33.18 -14.53
C ALA A 151 41.40 -32.37 -15.24
N ARG A 152 42.69 -32.64 -14.98
CA ARG A 152 43.81 -31.96 -15.66
C ARG A 152 43.75 -32.16 -17.18
N GLU A 153 43.52 -33.39 -17.61
CA GLU A 153 43.43 -33.71 -19.03
C GLU A 153 42.25 -32.98 -19.69
N ALA A 154 41.08 -32.97 -19.05
CA ALA A 154 39.91 -32.23 -19.54
C ALA A 154 40.21 -30.73 -19.68
N VAL A 155 40.85 -30.11 -18.67
CA VAL A 155 41.24 -28.69 -18.71
C VAL A 155 42.26 -28.42 -19.81
N ALA A 156 43.27 -29.28 -19.98
CA ALA A 156 44.29 -29.13 -21.01
C ALA A 156 43.69 -29.20 -22.43
N ILE A 157 42.76 -30.13 -22.66
CA ILE A 157 42.05 -30.24 -23.93
C ILE A 157 41.19 -28.99 -24.18
N THR A 158 40.40 -28.56 -23.20
CA THR A 158 39.54 -27.38 -23.35
C THR A 158 40.34 -26.11 -23.60
N ARG A 159 41.51 -25.94 -22.95
CA ARG A 159 42.43 -24.83 -23.23
C ARG A 159 42.88 -24.83 -24.69
N ARG A 160 43.18 -26.00 -25.25
CA ARG A 160 43.54 -26.13 -26.67
C ARG A 160 42.37 -25.78 -27.60
N LEU A 161 41.15 -26.19 -27.26
CA LEU A 161 39.93 -25.90 -28.04
C LEU A 161 39.60 -24.40 -28.09
N LEU A 162 39.95 -23.66 -27.04
CA LEU A 162 39.63 -22.23 -26.87
C LEU A 162 40.84 -21.30 -27.03
N ALA A 163 41.97 -21.83 -27.52
CA ALA A 163 43.21 -21.08 -27.73
C ALA A 163 43.11 -20.05 -28.87
N ALA A 164 42.19 -20.25 -29.82
CA ALA A 164 41.98 -19.34 -30.94
C ALA A 164 41.39 -18.00 -30.48
N PRO A 165 41.72 -16.86 -31.11
CA PRO A 165 41.14 -15.54 -30.78
C PRO A 165 39.63 -15.48 -30.96
N THR A 166 39.09 -16.12 -32.00
CA THR A 166 37.66 -16.30 -32.21
C THR A 166 37.16 -17.54 -31.47
N LEU A 167 36.23 -17.32 -30.54
CA LEU A 167 35.65 -18.39 -29.74
C LEU A 167 34.61 -19.19 -30.56
N PRO A 168 34.57 -20.53 -30.42
CA PRO A 168 33.53 -21.33 -31.04
C PRO A 168 32.14 -21.05 -30.41
N PRO A 169 31.02 -21.31 -31.12
CA PRO A 169 29.67 -21.05 -30.61
C PRO A 169 29.37 -21.66 -29.22
N ASN A 170 29.98 -22.80 -28.89
CA ASN A 170 29.78 -23.51 -27.62
C ASN A 170 30.82 -23.16 -26.53
N ALA A 171 31.60 -22.08 -26.69
CA ALA A 171 32.69 -21.72 -25.78
C ALA A 171 32.25 -21.57 -24.31
N ALA A 172 31.08 -20.98 -24.06
CA ALA A 172 30.52 -20.85 -22.71
C ALA A 172 30.30 -22.23 -22.04
N GLY A 173 29.82 -23.22 -22.80
CA GLY A 173 29.63 -24.59 -22.29
C GLY A 173 30.96 -25.27 -21.96
N TYR A 174 31.99 -25.06 -22.77
CA TYR A 174 33.33 -25.57 -22.50
C TYR A 174 33.98 -24.91 -21.28
N ALA A 175 33.83 -23.59 -21.12
CA ALA A 175 34.30 -22.87 -19.93
C ALA A 175 33.59 -23.35 -18.65
N GLN A 176 32.27 -23.57 -18.71
CA GLN A 176 31.50 -24.12 -17.58
C GLN A 176 32.01 -25.50 -17.14
N GLN A 177 32.32 -26.38 -18.10
CA GLN A 177 32.88 -27.70 -17.80
C GLN A 177 34.21 -27.60 -17.06
N VAL A 178 35.09 -26.68 -17.47
CA VAL A 178 36.36 -26.41 -16.78
C VAL A 178 36.12 -25.92 -15.35
N ALA A 179 35.22 -24.96 -15.16
CA ALA A 179 34.90 -24.43 -13.84
C ALA A 179 34.30 -25.49 -12.91
N LEU A 180 33.49 -26.40 -13.42
CA LEU A 180 32.89 -27.50 -12.65
C LEU A 180 33.92 -28.57 -12.25
N VAL A 181 34.81 -28.96 -13.16
CA VAL A 181 35.80 -30.02 -12.92
C VAL A 181 36.95 -29.56 -12.03
N ALA A 182 37.20 -28.24 -11.95
CA ALA A 182 38.22 -27.65 -11.09
C ALA A 182 38.10 -28.07 -9.60
N ARG A 183 36.91 -28.49 -9.15
CA ARG A 183 36.72 -28.98 -7.77
C ARG A 183 37.53 -30.23 -7.43
N TYR A 184 37.94 -31.01 -8.44
CA TYR A 184 38.73 -32.23 -8.27
C TYR A 184 40.25 -31.98 -8.39
N LEU A 185 40.65 -30.74 -8.66
CA LEU A 185 42.04 -30.33 -8.75
C LEU A 185 42.55 -29.81 -7.40
N PRO A 186 43.87 -29.92 -7.12
CA PRO A 186 44.51 -29.18 -6.02
C PRO A 186 44.29 -27.68 -6.15
N ASP A 187 44.35 -26.94 -5.05
CA ASP A 187 43.90 -25.53 -4.99
C ASP A 187 44.55 -24.63 -6.04
N ALA A 188 45.87 -24.68 -6.22
CA ALA A 188 46.57 -23.86 -7.22
C ALA A 188 46.14 -24.19 -8.67
N GLU A 189 45.94 -25.47 -8.97
CA GLU A 189 45.48 -25.93 -10.28
C GLU A 189 44.00 -25.55 -10.51
N ALA A 190 43.17 -25.66 -9.47
CA ALA A 190 41.77 -25.28 -9.50
C ALA A 190 41.60 -23.78 -9.77
N VAL A 191 42.37 -22.92 -9.09
CA VAL A 191 42.39 -21.47 -9.34
C VAL A 191 42.78 -21.19 -10.79
N SER A 192 43.83 -21.84 -11.30
CA SER A 192 44.27 -21.68 -12.70
C SER A 192 43.19 -22.12 -13.72
N ALA A 193 42.47 -23.20 -13.43
CA ALA A 193 41.39 -23.69 -14.28
C ALA A 193 40.19 -22.72 -14.29
N ILE A 194 39.76 -22.24 -13.12
CA ILE A 194 38.63 -21.30 -13.01
C ILE A 194 38.99 -19.94 -13.61
N ALA A 195 40.21 -19.43 -13.37
CA ALA A 195 40.68 -18.18 -13.98
C ALA A 195 40.65 -18.23 -15.51
N PHE A 196 40.99 -19.39 -16.09
CA PHE A 196 40.85 -19.62 -17.53
C PHE A 196 39.38 -19.59 -17.99
N ALA A 197 38.46 -20.21 -17.23
CA ALA A 197 37.04 -20.13 -17.57
C ALA A 197 36.50 -18.68 -17.50
N VAL A 198 36.91 -17.92 -16.48
CA VAL A 198 36.59 -16.49 -16.33
C VAL A 198 37.11 -15.67 -17.51
N ASP A 199 38.34 -15.92 -17.98
CA ASP A 199 38.88 -15.26 -19.18
C ASP A 199 38.00 -15.51 -20.43
N VAL A 200 37.51 -16.74 -20.60
CA VAL A 200 36.60 -17.07 -21.71
C VAL A 200 35.28 -16.32 -21.57
N TYR A 201 34.68 -16.26 -20.37
CA TYR A 201 33.46 -15.48 -20.16
C TYR A 201 33.66 -13.98 -20.35
N ARG A 202 34.84 -13.45 -19.99
CA ARG A 202 35.22 -12.06 -20.24
C ARG A 202 35.31 -11.78 -21.74
N ARG A 203 36.01 -12.62 -22.50
CA ARG A 203 36.08 -12.52 -23.97
C ARG A 203 34.72 -12.62 -24.65
N LEU A 204 33.81 -13.43 -24.13
CA LEU A 204 32.42 -13.50 -24.63
C LEU A 204 31.68 -12.19 -24.35
N ALA A 205 31.71 -11.71 -23.11
CA ALA A 205 31.08 -10.45 -22.72
C ALA A 205 31.65 -9.23 -23.49
N ASP A 206 32.95 -9.23 -23.79
CA ASP A 206 33.59 -8.17 -24.57
C ASP A 206 33.20 -8.22 -26.06
N ALA A 207 32.92 -9.42 -26.59
CA ALA A 207 32.49 -9.58 -27.98
C ALA A 207 31.05 -9.12 -28.23
N ASP A 208 30.20 -9.14 -27.20
CA ASP A 208 28.81 -8.66 -27.24
C ASP A 208 28.46 -7.90 -25.95
N PRO A 209 28.90 -6.63 -25.80
CA PRO A 209 28.72 -5.85 -24.57
C PRO A 209 27.25 -5.61 -24.18
N GLY A 210 26.32 -5.71 -25.14
CA GLY A 210 24.88 -5.60 -24.93
C GLY A 210 24.26 -6.85 -24.32
N ASN A 211 25.00 -7.97 -24.26
CA ASN A 211 24.51 -9.24 -23.75
C ASN A 211 24.65 -9.35 -22.23
N LEU A 212 23.70 -8.76 -21.52
CA LEU A 212 23.71 -8.76 -20.05
C LEU A 212 23.73 -10.16 -19.43
N ARG A 213 23.19 -11.17 -20.12
CA ARG A 213 23.26 -12.58 -19.68
C ARG A 213 24.70 -13.09 -19.60
N GLN A 214 25.55 -12.73 -20.55
CA GLN A 214 26.96 -13.14 -20.53
C GLN A 214 27.75 -12.42 -19.43
N ARG A 215 27.43 -11.14 -19.19
CA ARG A 215 28.00 -10.37 -18.07
C ARG A 215 27.58 -10.94 -16.72
N ASP A 216 26.31 -11.32 -16.57
CA ASP A 216 25.82 -11.93 -15.33
C ASP A 216 26.48 -13.31 -15.06
N LEU A 217 26.70 -14.11 -16.11
CA LEU A 217 27.45 -15.37 -15.99
C LEU A 217 28.90 -15.12 -15.55
N LEU A 218 29.59 -14.12 -16.12
CA LEU A 218 30.93 -13.73 -15.69
C LEU A 218 30.95 -13.34 -14.20
N ALA A 219 30.01 -12.50 -13.77
CA ALA A 219 29.89 -12.10 -12.36
C ALA A 219 29.64 -13.31 -11.44
N GLY A 220 28.81 -14.26 -11.87
CA GLY A 220 28.57 -15.51 -11.15
C GLY A 220 29.83 -16.37 -11.01
N GLU A 221 30.59 -16.57 -12.09
CA GLU A 221 31.85 -17.35 -12.03
C GLU A 221 32.91 -16.72 -11.13
N LEU A 222 33.04 -15.38 -11.18
CA LEU A 222 33.92 -14.63 -10.29
C LEU A 222 33.51 -14.80 -8.82
N ALA A 223 32.22 -14.60 -8.51
CA ALA A 223 31.71 -14.62 -7.14
C ALA A 223 31.60 -16.02 -6.52
N ASP A 224 31.06 -16.99 -7.26
CA ASP A 224 30.71 -18.30 -6.72
C ASP A 224 31.87 -19.29 -6.76
N ARG A 225 32.87 -19.06 -7.63
CA ARG A 225 33.97 -20.02 -7.84
C ARG A 225 35.36 -19.41 -7.69
N LEU A 226 35.69 -18.33 -8.39
CA LEU A 226 37.08 -17.84 -8.42
C LEU A 226 37.50 -17.21 -7.08
N ALA A 227 36.76 -16.20 -6.60
CA ALA A 227 37.11 -15.49 -5.37
C ALA A 227 37.20 -16.42 -4.13
N PRO A 228 36.24 -17.34 -3.88
CA PRO A 228 36.35 -18.30 -2.78
C PRO A 228 37.58 -19.21 -2.87
N ARG A 229 37.96 -19.63 -4.08
CA ARG A 229 39.11 -20.53 -4.30
C ARG A 229 40.44 -19.82 -4.14
N GLN A 230 40.56 -18.59 -4.65
CA GLN A 230 41.71 -17.74 -4.39
C GLN A 230 41.87 -17.48 -2.88
N TRP A 231 40.76 -17.21 -2.19
CA TRP A 231 40.76 -17.02 -0.74
C TRP A 231 41.22 -18.28 0.00
N ALA A 232 40.72 -19.46 -0.36
CA ALA A 232 41.15 -20.72 0.23
C ALA A 232 42.64 -21.01 -0.02
N ALA A 233 43.16 -20.64 -1.20
CA ALA A 233 44.57 -20.76 -1.56
C ALA A 233 45.50 -19.70 -0.94
N GLY A 234 44.98 -18.78 -0.12
CA GLY A 234 45.75 -17.70 0.51
C GLY A 234 46.04 -16.49 -0.41
N MET A 235 45.48 -16.46 -1.62
CA MET A 235 45.60 -15.37 -2.60
C MET A 235 44.60 -14.24 -2.27
N ARG A 236 44.85 -13.53 -1.15
CA ARG A 236 43.91 -12.54 -0.58
C ARG A 236 43.62 -11.37 -1.52
N THR A 237 44.66 -10.82 -2.16
CA THR A 237 44.54 -9.65 -3.05
C THR A 237 43.76 -9.99 -4.32
N GLU A 238 44.02 -11.16 -4.88
CA GLU A 238 43.36 -11.66 -6.09
C GLU A 238 41.90 -12.01 -5.82
N ALA A 239 41.60 -12.58 -4.64
CA ALA A 239 40.24 -12.83 -4.19
C ALA A 239 39.43 -11.54 -4.05
N ALA A 240 40.03 -10.51 -3.43
CA ALA A 240 39.41 -9.18 -3.31
C ALA A 240 39.16 -8.54 -4.68
N ALA A 241 40.13 -8.61 -5.60
CA ALA A 241 39.96 -8.09 -6.96
C ALA A 241 38.83 -8.78 -7.72
N SER A 242 38.75 -10.12 -7.64
CA SER A 242 37.69 -10.90 -8.27
C SER A 242 36.32 -10.61 -7.65
N ALA A 243 36.27 -10.40 -6.33
CA ALA A 243 35.06 -10.00 -5.63
C ALA A 243 34.56 -8.60 -6.05
N ALA A 244 35.47 -7.63 -6.13
CA ALA A 244 35.16 -6.28 -6.57
C ALA A 244 34.64 -6.25 -8.01
N GLU A 245 35.30 -6.96 -8.93
CA GLU A 245 34.86 -7.09 -10.33
C GLU A 245 33.46 -7.71 -10.41
N ALA A 246 33.19 -8.79 -9.66
CA ALA A 246 31.87 -9.44 -9.65
C ALA A 246 30.75 -8.49 -9.19
N ILE A 247 31.00 -7.71 -8.15
CA ILE A 247 30.04 -6.73 -7.61
C ILE A 247 29.80 -5.62 -8.62
N GLN A 248 30.86 -5.08 -9.23
CA GLN A 248 30.74 -4.02 -10.22
C GLN A 248 29.91 -4.46 -11.43
N ILE A 249 30.17 -5.66 -11.97
CA ILE A 249 29.38 -6.20 -13.08
C ILE A 249 27.93 -6.42 -12.63
N THR A 250 27.70 -6.96 -11.42
CA THR A 250 26.35 -7.17 -10.91
C THR A 250 25.57 -5.86 -10.78
N LYS A 251 26.22 -4.76 -10.34
CA LYS A 251 25.61 -3.43 -10.26
C LYS A 251 25.19 -2.89 -11.63
N VAL A 252 26.00 -3.10 -12.68
CA VAL A 252 25.64 -2.72 -14.05
C VAL A 252 24.47 -3.55 -14.58
N VAL A 253 24.43 -4.86 -14.28
CA VAL A 253 23.35 -5.75 -14.75
C VAL A 253 22.00 -5.35 -14.14
N ILE A 254 21.96 -4.88 -12.89
CA ILE A 254 20.71 -4.50 -12.21
C ILE A 254 20.20 -3.09 -12.57
N GLU A 255 20.96 -2.31 -13.35
CA GLU A 255 20.48 -1.02 -13.89
C GLU A 255 19.46 -1.22 -15.02
N ASP A 256 19.40 -2.40 -15.64
CA ASP A 256 18.39 -2.76 -16.64
C ASP A 256 17.03 -3.07 -15.96
N PRO A 257 15.96 -2.31 -16.28
CA PRO A 257 14.62 -2.54 -15.72
C PRO A 257 14.06 -3.94 -15.96
N ALA A 258 14.45 -4.62 -17.05
CA ALA A 258 13.99 -5.97 -17.37
C ALA A 258 14.50 -7.04 -16.37
N VAL A 259 15.51 -6.71 -15.55
CA VAL A 259 16.16 -7.63 -14.61
C VAL A 259 15.59 -7.49 -13.18
N ALA A 260 14.65 -6.57 -12.95
CA ALA A 260 14.08 -6.26 -11.63
C ALA A 260 13.53 -7.49 -10.86
N ALA A 261 13.04 -8.52 -11.57
CA ALA A 261 12.54 -9.76 -10.96
C ALA A 261 13.62 -10.62 -10.23
N HIS A 262 14.91 -10.35 -10.46
CA HIS A 262 16.02 -11.15 -9.94
C HIS A 262 16.87 -10.45 -8.88
N LEU A 263 16.46 -9.25 -8.42
CA LEU A 263 17.20 -8.44 -7.43
C LEU A 263 17.59 -9.22 -6.17
N ARG A 264 16.73 -10.14 -5.71
CA ARG A 264 17.00 -11.06 -4.60
C ARG A 264 18.27 -11.88 -4.80
N GLY A 265 18.46 -12.44 -6.00
CA GLY A 265 19.64 -13.24 -6.34
C GLY A 265 20.91 -12.41 -6.42
N HIS A 266 20.82 -11.20 -6.97
CA HIS A 266 21.94 -10.26 -7.07
C HIS A 266 22.36 -9.72 -5.70
N GLY A 267 21.40 -9.37 -4.83
CA GLY A 267 21.68 -8.99 -3.44
C GLY A 267 22.42 -10.08 -2.67
N ARG A 268 22.00 -11.35 -2.83
CA ARG A 268 22.70 -12.49 -2.24
C ARG A 268 24.14 -12.60 -2.75
N ARG A 269 24.37 -12.48 -4.07
CA ARG A 269 25.71 -12.57 -4.67
C ARG A 269 26.66 -11.51 -4.10
N ILE A 270 26.22 -10.25 -4.09
CA ILE A 270 27.01 -9.12 -3.54
C ILE A 270 27.31 -9.37 -2.06
N LEU A 271 26.28 -9.69 -1.27
CA LEU A 271 26.45 -9.91 0.16
C LEU A 271 27.44 -11.04 0.45
N MET A 272 27.37 -12.15 -0.28
CA MET A 272 28.27 -13.30 -0.07
C MET A 272 29.70 -13.03 -0.51
N VAL A 273 29.91 -12.38 -1.66
CA VAL A 273 31.27 -12.16 -2.19
C VAL A 273 32.00 -11.01 -1.48
N ALA A 274 31.25 -10.05 -0.91
CA ALA A 274 31.83 -8.92 -0.17
C ALA A 274 32.70 -9.33 1.03
N GLN A 275 32.55 -10.55 1.57
CA GLN A 275 33.40 -11.04 2.67
C GLN A 275 34.89 -11.15 2.31
N TYR A 276 35.23 -11.16 1.02
CA TYR A 276 36.61 -11.25 0.52
C TYR A 276 37.25 -9.87 0.29
N LEU A 277 36.49 -8.78 0.47
CA LEU A 277 36.97 -7.42 0.32
C LEU A 277 37.66 -6.91 1.59
N PRO A 278 38.46 -5.83 1.50
CA PRO A 278 38.88 -5.05 2.66
C PRO A 278 37.68 -4.63 3.51
N GLU A 279 37.89 -4.43 4.82
CA GLU A 279 36.82 -4.22 5.80
C GLU A 279 35.85 -3.08 5.42
N GLU A 280 36.38 -1.93 5.01
CA GLU A 280 35.57 -0.76 4.62
C GLU A 280 34.68 -1.04 3.41
N GLU A 281 35.24 -1.65 2.37
CA GLU A 281 34.50 -2.03 1.18
C GLU A 281 33.48 -3.14 1.49
N MET A 282 33.84 -4.13 2.30
CA MET A 282 32.92 -5.18 2.75
C MET A 282 31.68 -4.56 3.42
N LEU A 283 31.85 -3.59 4.31
CA LEU A 283 30.73 -2.93 4.99
C LEU A 283 29.86 -2.15 4.01
N ARG A 284 30.47 -1.36 3.12
CA ARG A 284 29.76 -0.60 2.08
C ARG A 284 28.95 -1.49 1.15
N GLU A 285 29.52 -2.61 0.69
CA GLU A 285 28.83 -3.54 -0.20
C GLU A 285 27.76 -4.38 0.54
N SER A 286 27.92 -4.60 1.85
CA SER A 286 26.89 -5.23 2.69
C SER A 286 25.66 -4.33 2.83
N GLU A 287 25.89 -3.04 3.09
CA GLU A 287 24.84 -2.02 3.13
C GLU A 287 24.07 -1.95 1.81
N PHE A 288 24.80 -1.87 0.69
CA PHE A 288 24.20 -1.86 -0.65
C PHE A 288 23.32 -3.10 -0.88
N ALA A 289 23.80 -4.29 -0.53
CA ALA A 289 23.03 -5.52 -0.68
C ALA A 289 21.76 -5.53 0.20
N VAL A 290 21.83 -5.04 1.45
CA VAL A 290 20.65 -4.86 2.31
C VAL A 290 19.66 -3.88 1.68
N GLY A 291 20.14 -2.81 1.04
CA GLY A 291 19.31 -1.89 0.26
C GLY A 291 18.56 -2.56 -0.90
N LEU A 292 19.15 -3.56 -1.56
CA LEU A 292 18.45 -4.36 -2.57
C LEU A 292 17.34 -5.22 -1.95
N TYR A 293 17.60 -5.88 -0.82
CA TYR A 293 16.59 -6.66 -0.11
C TYR A 293 15.43 -5.80 0.41
N ARG A 294 15.71 -4.58 0.86
CA ARG A 294 14.71 -3.57 1.19
C ARG A 294 13.84 -3.26 -0.04
N ARG A 295 14.46 -2.95 -1.18
CA ARG A 295 13.72 -2.68 -2.44
C ARG A 295 12.81 -3.85 -2.86
N VAL A 296 13.27 -5.10 -2.73
CA VAL A 296 12.43 -6.28 -3.04
C VAL A 296 11.29 -6.45 -2.04
N THR A 297 11.55 -6.26 -0.75
CA THR A 297 10.52 -6.37 0.30
C THR A 297 9.48 -5.27 0.15
N HIS A 298 9.90 -4.06 -0.22
CA HIS A 298 9.06 -2.93 -0.54
C HIS A 298 8.14 -3.17 -1.76
N GLN A 299 8.59 -3.95 -2.76
CA GLN A 299 7.76 -4.30 -3.93
C GLN A 299 6.63 -5.28 -3.60
N ASP A 300 6.78 -6.09 -2.55
CA ASP A 300 5.76 -7.05 -2.10
C ASP A 300 5.81 -7.19 -0.55
N PRO A 301 5.24 -6.21 0.18
CA PRO A 301 5.37 -6.11 1.65
C PRO A 301 4.72 -7.25 2.43
N HIS A 302 3.80 -8.00 1.78
CA HIS A 302 3.09 -9.12 2.39
C HIS A 302 3.79 -10.47 2.17
N ASN A 303 4.90 -10.48 1.43
CA ASN A 303 5.65 -11.69 1.17
C ASN A 303 6.57 -12.04 2.34
N GLU A 304 6.12 -12.94 3.21
CA GLU A 304 6.90 -13.43 4.35
C GLU A 304 8.27 -14.00 3.95
N GLY A 305 8.43 -14.47 2.72
CA GLY A 305 9.71 -14.92 2.17
C GLY A 305 10.70 -13.77 2.01
N PHE A 306 10.25 -12.63 1.48
CA PHE A 306 11.10 -11.46 1.26
C PHE A 306 11.49 -10.78 2.57
N THR A 307 10.53 -10.62 3.50
CA THR A 307 10.83 -10.10 4.84
C THR A 307 11.88 -10.96 5.56
N ARG A 308 11.77 -12.29 5.46
CA ARG A 308 12.75 -13.21 6.05
C ARG A 308 14.14 -13.05 5.47
N ASP A 309 14.25 -12.85 4.15
CA ASP A 309 15.52 -12.63 3.50
C ASP A 309 16.14 -11.27 3.86
N LEU A 310 15.33 -10.22 3.99
CA LEU A 310 15.77 -8.92 4.49
C LEU A 310 16.34 -9.01 5.91
N VAL A 311 15.62 -9.68 6.81
CA VAL A 311 16.06 -9.91 8.20
C VAL A 311 17.37 -10.70 8.23
N TRP A 312 17.51 -11.72 7.38
CA TRP A 312 18.77 -12.46 7.22
C TRP A 312 19.91 -11.54 6.76
N ALA A 313 19.70 -10.73 5.71
CA ALA A 313 20.71 -9.84 5.17
C ALA A 313 21.16 -8.79 6.20
N MET A 314 20.22 -8.20 6.95
CA MET A 314 20.50 -7.28 8.05
C MET A 314 21.31 -7.94 9.17
N GLY A 315 21.01 -9.21 9.49
CA GLY A 315 21.80 -10.00 10.45
C GLY A 315 23.25 -10.18 9.99
N VAL A 316 23.46 -10.55 8.73
CA VAL A 316 24.83 -10.71 8.16
C VAL A 316 25.61 -9.40 8.21
N TRP A 317 24.97 -8.26 7.90
CA TRP A 317 25.62 -6.97 7.98
C TRP A 317 25.92 -6.55 9.43
N ALA A 318 25.01 -6.82 10.37
CA ALA A 318 25.23 -6.56 11.79
C ALA A 318 26.43 -7.35 12.34
N ASP A 319 26.57 -8.62 11.95
CA ASP A 319 27.72 -9.46 12.34
C ASP A 319 29.04 -8.93 11.76
N ARG A 320 29.00 -8.28 10.59
CA ARG A 320 30.17 -7.63 9.98
C ARG A 320 30.52 -6.32 10.70
N LEU A 321 29.53 -5.49 11.02
CA LEU A 321 29.70 -4.26 11.80
C LEU A 321 30.30 -4.57 13.18
N GLU A 322 29.83 -5.63 13.83
CA GLU A 322 30.36 -6.05 15.14
C GLU A 322 31.82 -6.50 15.06
N ARG A 323 32.20 -7.25 14.01
CA ARG A 323 33.60 -7.64 13.77
C ARG A 323 34.52 -6.44 13.51
N ALA A 324 34.00 -5.41 12.84
CA ALA A 324 34.69 -4.14 12.61
C ALA A 324 34.71 -3.21 13.86
N GLY A 325 34.19 -3.67 15.00
CA GLY A 325 34.13 -2.89 16.24
C GLY A 325 33.00 -1.85 16.31
N GLN A 326 32.14 -1.75 15.29
CA GLN A 326 31.01 -0.82 15.24
C GLN A 326 29.77 -1.36 15.99
N ARG A 327 29.95 -1.63 17.30
CA ARG A 327 28.93 -2.31 18.13
C ARG A 327 27.58 -1.57 18.21
N ALA A 328 27.60 -0.24 18.26
CA ALA A 328 26.38 0.56 18.31
C ALA A 328 25.55 0.43 17.02
N ALA A 329 26.21 0.52 15.85
CA ALA A 329 25.56 0.33 14.56
C ALA A 329 25.03 -1.10 14.40
N ALA A 330 25.79 -2.11 14.85
CA ALA A 330 25.35 -3.50 14.84
C ALA A 330 24.09 -3.72 15.72
N ALA A 331 24.05 -3.14 16.92
CA ALA A 331 22.91 -3.25 17.83
C ALA A 331 21.66 -2.55 17.25
N ALA A 332 21.82 -1.36 16.66
CA ALA A 332 20.74 -0.66 15.97
C ALA A 332 20.18 -1.50 14.81
N LEU A 333 21.06 -2.05 13.98
CA LEU A 333 20.65 -2.87 12.83
C LEU A 333 19.94 -4.18 13.25
N ARG A 334 20.33 -4.79 14.37
CA ARG A 334 19.63 -5.97 14.92
C ARG A 334 18.25 -5.61 15.49
N SER A 335 18.14 -4.45 16.14
CA SER A 335 16.85 -3.93 16.59
C SER A 335 15.90 -3.72 15.41
N ASP A 336 16.40 -3.11 14.34
CA ASP A 336 15.65 -2.92 13.10
C ASP A 336 15.27 -4.25 12.44
N ALA A 337 16.17 -5.24 12.41
CA ALA A 337 15.85 -6.57 11.90
C ALA A 337 14.74 -7.25 12.72
N ALA A 338 14.73 -7.09 14.06
CA ALA A 338 13.68 -7.63 14.91
C ALA A 338 12.32 -6.95 14.67
N LYS A 339 12.31 -5.63 14.44
CA LYS A 339 11.09 -4.89 14.05
C LYS A 339 10.57 -5.38 12.70
N ALA A 340 11.44 -5.45 11.68
CA ALA A 340 11.08 -5.93 10.34
C ALA A 340 10.53 -7.36 10.38
N ALA A 341 11.13 -8.26 11.17
CA ALA A 341 10.66 -9.63 11.33
C ALA A 341 9.25 -9.74 11.92
N ARG A 342 8.88 -8.82 12.82
CA ARG A 342 7.63 -8.89 13.58
C ARG A 342 6.50 -8.06 12.95
N TYR A 343 6.86 -6.97 12.28
CA TYR A 343 5.92 -5.93 11.87
C TYR A 343 6.07 -5.52 10.39
N GLY A 344 6.94 -6.19 9.63
CA GLY A 344 7.26 -5.81 8.25
C GLY A 344 8.21 -4.60 8.16
N GLU A 345 8.74 -4.33 6.97
CA GLU A 345 9.78 -3.32 6.75
C GLU A 345 9.35 -1.89 7.14
N HIS A 346 8.06 -1.54 7.00
CA HIS A 346 7.57 -0.19 7.31
C HIS A 346 7.73 0.20 8.79
N SER A 347 7.84 -0.78 9.69
CA SER A 347 8.12 -0.56 11.12
C SER A 347 9.51 0.04 11.42
N LEU A 348 10.37 0.12 10.40
CA LEU A 348 11.65 0.83 10.51
C LEU A 348 11.48 2.35 10.56
N ALA A 349 10.33 2.89 10.11
CA ALA A 349 10.02 4.32 10.17
C ALA A 349 9.56 4.80 11.56
N GLY A 350 9.08 3.90 12.44
CA GLY A 350 8.61 4.23 13.78
C GLY A 350 7.96 3.05 14.51
N GLN A 351 7.65 3.21 15.80
CA GLN A 351 6.98 2.16 16.59
C GLN A 351 5.46 2.22 16.37
N ASP A 352 4.89 1.15 15.82
CA ASP A 352 3.43 0.99 15.76
C ASP A 352 2.86 0.71 17.18
N ILE A 353 1.73 1.33 17.50
CA ILE A 353 1.04 1.15 18.78
C ILE A 353 -0.16 0.24 18.54
N ARG A 354 -0.17 -0.90 19.23
CA ARG A 354 -1.09 -2.02 18.98
C ARG A 354 -1.79 -2.49 20.24
N PHE A 355 -3.05 -2.90 20.08
CA PHE A 355 -3.95 -3.36 21.12
C PHE A 355 -4.54 -4.72 20.72
N SER A 356 -4.87 -5.58 21.69
CA SER A 356 -5.57 -6.83 21.35
C SER A 356 -6.87 -6.51 20.59
N PRO A 357 -7.18 -7.16 19.45
CA PRO A 357 -8.41 -6.88 18.72
C PRO A 357 -9.65 -6.95 19.60
N GLY A 358 -10.48 -5.90 19.58
CA GLY A 358 -11.63 -5.76 20.47
C GLY A 358 -11.31 -5.42 21.93
N ALA A 359 -10.08 -4.95 22.21
CA ALA A 359 -9.71 -4.50 23.55
C ALA A 359 -10.61 -3.35 24.06
N PRO A 360 -10.94 -3.34 25.36
CA PRO A 360 -11.70 -2.24 25.96
C PRO A 360 -10.97 -0.90 25.89
N ILE A 361 -11.71 0.15 25.52
CA ILE A 361 -11.27 1.54 25.56
C ILE A 361 -12.14 2.30 26.57
N SER A 362 -11.53 3.23 27.28
CA SER A 362 -12.25 4.29 28.00
C SER A 362 -11.97 5.63 27.35
N VAL A 363 -13.00 6.45 27.22
CA VAL A 363 -12.92 7.82 26.69
C VAL A 363 -13.59 8.76 27.68
N VAL A 364 -13.01 9.95 27.83
CA VAL A 364 -13.63 11.01 28.61
C VAL A 364 -13.36 12.37 27.97
N ALA A 365 -14.27 13.31 28.20
CA ALA A 365 -14.07 14.72 27.83
C ALA A 365 -13.89 15.54 29.09
N ARG A 366 -12.76 16.25 29.21
CA ARG A 366 -12.52 17.19 30.32
C ARG A 366 -13.22 18.53 30.08
N ASN A 367 -13.34 18.92 28.83
CA ASN A 367 -14.12 20.07 28.40
C ASN A 367 -14.63 19.85 26.97
N LYS A 368 -15.29 20.87 26.44
CA LYS A 368 -15.93 20.86 25.13
C LYS A 368 -14.98 20.58 23.95
N MET A 369 -13.68 20.83 24.10
CA MET A 369 -12.66 20.78 23.05
C MET A 369 -11.56 19.75 23.33
N GLN A 370 -11.73 18.87 24.32
CA GLN A 370 -10.70 17.94 24.76
C GLN A 370 -11.28 16.55 24.96
N LEU A 371 -10.69 15.55 24.32
CA LEU A 371 -10.95 14.12 24.57
C LEU A 371 -9.67 13.43 25.02
N ASP A 372 -9.79 12.49 25.96
CA ASP A 372 -8.70 11.66 26.43
C ASP A 372 -9.13 10.19 26.39
N LEU A 373 -8.37 9.34 25.69
CA LEU A 373 -8.62 7.92 25.52
C LEU A 373 -7.57 7.09 26.26
N PHE A 374 -7.99 5.92 26.73
CA PHE A 374 -7.16 4.98 27.49
C PHE A 374 -7.44 3.54 27.06
N ALA A 375 -6.37 2.78 26.83
CA ALA A 375 -6.45 1.35 26.51
C ALA A 375 -5.16 0.62 26.92
N VAL A 376 -5.27 -0.67 27.22
CA VAL A 376 -4.11 -1.52 27.52
C VAL A 376 -3.58 -2.14 26.23
N GLY A 377 -2.33 -1.83 25.89
CA GLY A 377 -1.66 -2.32 24.68
C GLY A 377 -1.31 -3.81 24.75
N GLU A 378 -0.91 -4.39 23.62
CA GLU A 378 -0.42 -5.78 23.57
C GLU A 378 0.84 -6.01 24.44
N ASP A 379 1.58 -4.94 24.71
CA ASP A 379 2.72 -4.89 25.64
C ASP A 379 2.33 -4.88 27.13
N GLY A 380 1.02 -4.87 27.42
CA GLY A 380 0.45 -4.80 28.76
C GLY A 380 0.56 -3.40 29.39
N ARG A 381 1.00 -2.37 28.67
CA ARG A 381 1.10 -1.00 29.19
C ARG A 381 -0.23 -0.28 29.02
N MET A 382 -0.55 0.63 29.95
CA MET A 382 -1.64 1.59 29.72
C MET A 382 -1.14 2.66 28.75
N TRP A 383 -1.81 2.78 27.61
CA TRP A 383 -1.57 3.82 26.62
C TRP A 383 -2.69 4.85 26.67
N SER A 384 -2.31 6.11 26.46
CA SER A 384 -3.25 7.19 26.27
C SER A 384 -2.96 7.93 24.97
N VAL A 385 -4.03 8.39 24.34
CA VAL A 385 -4.04 9.28 23.18
C VAL A 385 -5.18 10.28 23.38
N TRP A 386 -4.97 11.53 23.02
CA TRP A 386 -5.92 12.59 23.30
C TRP A 386 -6.08 13.52 22.11
N TRP A 387 -7.22 14.19 22.07
CA TRP A 387 -7.58 15.12 21.00
C TRP A 387 -7.72 16.53 21.57
N HIS A 388 -7.07 17.49 20.92
CA HIS A 388 -7.23 18.93 21.13
C HIS A 388 -6.87 19.68 19.84
N HIS A 389 -7.89 20.07 19.06
CA HIS A 389 -7.78 20.49 17.65
C HIS A 389 -7.30 19.38 16.69
N ARG A 390 -6.48 18.44 17.18
CA ARG A 390 -5.96 17.26 16.48
C ARG A 390 -5.75 16.10 17.47
N TRP A 391 -5.58 14.90 16.95
CA TRP A 391 -4.98 13.79 17.72
C TRP A 391 -3.50 14.04 18.05
N GLU A 392 -3.16 13.94 19.33
CA GLU A 392 -1.79 14.00 19.83
C GLU A 392 -1.13 12.61 19.83
N PRO A 393 0.21 12.51 19.87
CA PRO A 393 0.89 11.23 19.90
C PRO A 393 0.50 10.37 21.10
N TYR A 394 0.41 9.07 20.87
CA TYR A 394 0.29 8.08 21.94
C TYR A 394 1.44 8.22 22.94
N PHE A 395 1.11 8.13 24.22
CA PHE A 395 2.10 8.05 25.29
C PHE A 395 1.72 6.98 26.32
N GLN A 396 2.74 6.43 26.97
CA GLN A 396 2.53 5.46 28.05
C GLN A 396 2.17 6.17 29.33
N LEU A 397 1.08 5.74 29.96
CA LEU A 397 0.68 6.21 31.27
C LEU A 397 1.42 5.39 32.35
N GLY A 398 2.71 5.67 32.53
CA GLY A 398 3.55 5.04 33.54
C GLY A 398 4.15 3.70 33.13
N THR A 399 4.78 3.02 34.10
CA THR A 399 5.55 1.80 33.84
C THR A 399 4.92 0.51 34.35
N LYS A 400 3.74 0.59 34.97
CA LYS A 400 3.01 -0.60 35.45
C LYS A 400 2.43 -1.38 34.27
N THR A 401 2.36 -2.70 34.43
CA THR A 401 1.79 -3.62 33.43
C THR A 401 0.47 -4.20 33.92
N PHE A 402 -0.46 -4.37 32.99
CA PHE A 402 -1.79 -4.90 33.20
C PHE A 402 -2.03 -6.09 32.27
N PRO A 403 -2.83 -7.08 32.69
CA PRO A 403 -3.26 -8.16 31.80
C PRO A 403 -3.97 -7.64 30.53
N GLN A 404 -3.80 -8.32 29.40
CA GLN A 404 -4.55 -7.99 28.19
C GLN A 404 -6.05 -8.23 28.42
N GLY A 405 -6.90 -7.34 27.87
CA GLY A 405 -8.34 -7.35 28.12
C GLY A 405 -8.78 -6.61 29.39
N THR A 406 -7.85 -6.05 30.16
CA THR A 406 -8.16 -5.15 31.27
C THR A 406 -9.00 -3.97 30.79
N VAL A 407 -10.07 -3.66 31.52
CA VAL A 407 -10.97 -2.53 31.24
C VAL A 407 -10.47 -1.29 31.99
N PRO A 408 -9.94 -0.25 31.31
CA PRO A 408 -9.74 1.05 31.93
C PRO A 408 -11.09 1.72 32.22
N CYS A 409 -11.16 2.50 33.28
CA CYS A 409 -12.29 3.38 33.57
C CYS A 409 -11.77 4.78 33.88
N ALA A 410 -11.93 5.70 32.93
CA ALA A 410 -11.54 7.09 33.08
C ALA A 410 -12.74 7.97 33.45
N VAL A 411 -12.50 8.96 34.30
CA VAL A 411 -13.51 9.94 34.72
C VAL A 411 -12.86 11.31 34.86
N ALA A 412 -13.52 12.33 34.33
CA ALA A 412 -13.13 13.73 34.48
C ALA A 412 -13.97 14.33 35.60
N ARG A 413 -13.29 14.98 36.55
CA ARG A 413 -13.96 15.66 37.67
C ARG A 413 -14.35 17.08 37.25
N ASP A 414 -13.48 17.73 36.50
CA ASP A 414 -13.70 19.00 35.82
C ASP A 414 -12.68 19.16 34.66
N VAL A 415 -12.46 20.40 34.19
CA VAL A 415 -11.51 20.68 33.10
C VAL A 415 -10.05 20.45 33.48
N ASP A 416 -9.72 20.58 34.77
CA ASP A 416 -8.39 20.57 35.33
C ASP A 416 -8.03 19.24 36.00
N PHE A 417 -8.98 18.31 36.17
CA PHE A 417 -8.75 17.04 36.85
C PHE A 417 -9.40 15.83 36.18
N MET A 418 -8.62 14.75 36.06
CA MET A 418 -9.08 13.46 35.53
C MET A 418 -8.37 12.30 36.22
N ASP A 419 -9.08 11.20 36.40
CA ASP A 419 -8.61 9.98 37.04
C ASP A 419 -8.87 8.76 36.13
N VAL A 420 -7.95 7.78 36.15
CA VAL A 420 -8.07 6.51 35.42
C VAL A 420 -7.88 5.37 36.39
N PHE A 421 -8.88 4.50 36.45
CA PHE A 421 -8.93 3.35 37.35
C PHE A 421 -8.78 2.04 36.62
N THR A 422 -8.10 1.09 37.25
CA THR A 422 -8.13 -0.30 36.82
C THR A 422 -7.68 -1.27 37.91
N VAL A 423 -7.95 -2.55 37.74
CA VAL A 423 -7.48 -3.63 38.62
C VAL A 423 -6.18 -4.20 38.05
N ASP A 424 -5.11 -4.22 38.86
CA ASP A 424 -3.82 -4.77 38.44
C ASP A 424 -3.78 -6.31 38.45
N GLY A 425 -2.65 -6.88 38.00
CA GLY A 425 -2.47 -8.34 37.93
C GLY A 425 -2.52 -9.04 39.29
N ASP A 426 -2.31 -8.31 40.39
CA ASP A 426 -2.40 -8.82 41.76
C ASP A 426 -3.81 -8.60 42.35
N GLY A 427 -4.75 -8.06 41.58
CA GLY A 427 -6.12 -7.83 42.02
C GLY A 427 -6.33 -6.55 42.80
N ARG A 428 -5.41 -5.59 42.79
CA ARG A 428 -5.56 -4.32 43.51
C ARG A 428 -6.20 -3.27 42.61
N LEU A 429 -7.17 -2.53 43.14
CA LEU A 429 -7.68 -1.33 42.48
C LEU A 429 -6.61 -0.23 42.56
N CYS A 430 -6.13 0.21 41.40
CA CYS A 430 -5.12 1.25 41.25
C CYS A 430 -5.70 2.45 40.49
N ASN A 431 -5.21 3.65 40.77
CA ASN A 431 -5.51 4.82 39.96
C ASN A 431 -4.24 5.57 39.53
N ALA A 432 -4.30 6.15 38.34
CA ALA A 432 -3.42 7.23 37.90
C ALA A 432 -4.29 8.47 37.66
N TRP A 433 -3.74 9.66 37.89
CA TRP A 433 -4.53 10.89 37.76
C TRP A 433 -3.73 12.01 37.11
N TRP A 434 -4.45 12.92 36.48
CA TRP A 434 -3.93 14.11 35.84
C TRP A 434 -4.49 15.34 36.53
N SER A 435 -3.64 16.35 36.73
CA SER A 435 -4.08 17.71 37.03
C SER A 435 -3.44 18.71 36.08
N ALA A 436 -4.15 19.81 35.79
CA ALA A 436 -3.60 20.90 34.97
C ALA A 436 -2.30 21.50 35.55
N GLY A 437 -2.17 21.52 36.88
CA GLY A 437 -1.00 22.07 37.59
C GLY A 437 0.21 21.14 37.69
N ASP A 438 -0.01 19.81 37.80
CA ASP A 438 1.05 18.84 38.08
C ASP A 438 1.24 17.76 37.01
N ALA A 439 0.50 17.85 35.90
CA ALA A 439 0.42 16.84 34.85
C ALA A 439 0.02 15.45 35.40
N TRP A 440 0.40 14.37 34.70
CA TRP A 440 0.07 13.00 35.09
C TRP A 440 0.92 12.50 36.26
N LYS A 441 0.27 11.90 37.25
CA LYS A 441 0.87 11.01 38.26
C LYS A 441 0.74 9.57 37.79
N THR A 442 1.86 8.98 37.39
CA THR A 442 1.90 7.74 36.59
C THR A 442 2.37 6.50 37.36
N GLU A 443 2.45 6.58 38.68
CA GLU A 443 2.96 5.50 39.54
C GLU A 443 1.95 4.37 39.78
N TRP A 444 0.67 4.61 39.50
CA TRP A 444 -0.45 3.66 39.75
C TRP A 444 -0.48 3.07 41.16
N PRO A 445 -0.50 3.92 42.22
CA PRO A 445 -0.65 3.42 43.59
C PRO A 445 -1.98 2.65 43.76
N PRO A 446 -1.98 1.56 44.55
CA PRO A 446 -3.21 0.95 45.02
C PRO A 446 -4.02 1.93 45.88
N ILE A 447 -5.35 1.91 45.75
CA ILE A 447 -6.23 2.67 46.64
C ILE A 447 -6.11 2.08 48.06
N PRO A 448 -5.85 2.90 49.10
CA PRO A 448 -5.67 2.43 50.46
C PRO A 448 -6.88 1.65 51.00
N GLY A 449 -6.62 0.68 51.88
CA GLY A 449 -7.66 -0.06 52.61
C GLY A 449 -8.45 -1.10 51.81
N GLY A 450 -8.12 -1.32 50.53
CA GLY A 450 -8.89 -2.18 49.62
C GLY A 450 -8.62 -3.68 49.71
N GLY A 451 -9.58 -4.47 49.20
CA GLY A 451 -9.48 -5.92 49.05
C GLY A 451 -8.77 -6.37 47.76
N VAL A 452 -8.53 -7.69 47.65
CA VAL A 452 -8.01 -8.33 46.44
C VAL A 452 -9.18 -8.78 45.57
N PHE A 453 -9.28 -8.23 44.36
CA PHE A 453 -10.29 -8.53 43.37
C PHE A 453 -9.75 -9.52 42.32
N PRO A 454 -10.61 -10.31 41.65
CA PRO A 454 -10.15 -11.08 40.49
C PRO A 454 -9.50 -10.17 39.45
N ALA A 455 -8.37 -10.60 38.85
CA ALA A 455 -7.80 -9.88 37.71
C ALA A 455 -8.85 -9.76 36.59
N LEU A 456 -8.81 -8.67 35.82
CA LEU A 456 -9.78 -8.30 34.77
C LEU A 456 -11.18 -7.91 35.28
N THR A 457 -11.38 -7.73 36.58
CA THR A 457 -12.65 -7.19 37.10
C THR A 457 -12.87 -5.78 36.54
N PRO A 458 -14.00 -5.51 35.84
CA PRO A 458 -14.34 -4.18 35.37
C PRO A 458 -14.50 -3.21 36.54
N VAL A 459 -14.01 -1.99 36.36
CA VAL A 459 -14.18 -0.89 37.31
C VAL A 459 -15.21 0.07 36.77
N THR A 460 -16.06 0.59 37.66
CA THR A 460 -17.04 1.61 37.35
C THR A 460 -16.77 2.82 38.24
N ALA A 461 -16.44 3.95 37.64
CA ALA A 461 -16.20 5.20 38.35
C ALA A 461 -17.15 6.27 37.86
N LEU A 462 -17.57 7.13 38.78
CA LEU A 462 -18.44 8.25 38.48
C LEU A 462 -18.00 9.48 39.29
N SER A 463 -17.97 10.62 38.63
CA SER A 463 -17.79 11.92 39.27
C SER A 463 -19.11 12.65 39.31
N ARG A 464 -19.47 13.18 40.48
CA ARG A 464 -20.67 14.00 40.66
C ARG A 464 -20.37 15.48 40.51
N ASN A 465 -19.19 15.91 40.96
CA ASN A 465 -18.63 17.25 40.76
C ASN A 465 -17.11 17.21 40.92
N SER A 466 -16.44 18.36 40.89
CA SER A 466 -14.98 18.48 40.96
C SER A 466 -14.36 17.80 42.19
N ASP A 467 -15.12 17.72 43.28
CA ASP A 467 -14.65 17.27 44.59
C ASP A 467 -15.09 15.85 44.95
N LEU A 468 -16.05 15.26 44.23
CA LEU A 468 -16.69 13.99 44.63
C LEU A 468 -16.65 12.95 43.52
N MET A 469 -15.98 11.84 43.81
CA MET A 469 -15.90 10.67 42.94
C MET A 469 -16.16 9.40 43.72
N ASP A 470 -16.90 8.48 43.11
CA ASP A 470 -17.23 7.18 43.65
C ASP A 470 -16.76 6.09 42.67
N VAL A 471 -16.27 4.98 43.19
CA VAL A 471 -15.73 3.85 42.42
C VAL A 471 -16.32 2.55 42.95
N TRP A 472 -16.83 1.72 42.05
CA TRP A 472 -17.44 0.42 42.37
C TRP A 472 -16.89 -0.72 41.52
N LEU A 473 -16.86 -1.90 42.12
CA LEU A 473 -16.48 -3.16 41.48
C LEU A 473 -16.97 -4.37 42.28
N VAL A 474 -17.15 -5.49 41.59
CA VAL A 474 -17.67 -6.73 42.19
C VAL A 474 -16.53 -7.55 42.82
N GLY A 475 -16.70 -7.91 44.08
CA GLY A 475 -15.79 -8.78 44.84
C GLY A 475 -15.82 -10.24 44.36
N ALA A 476 -14.84 -11.04 44.80
CA ALA A 476 -14.84 -12.48 44.51
C ALA A 476 -16.03 -13.22 45.16
N ASP A 477 -16.73 -12.61 46.10
CA ASP A 477 -17.94 -13.11 46.75
C ASP A 477 -19.25 -12.66 46.07
N GLY A 478 -19.14 -11.98 44.92
CA GLY A 478 -20.27 -11.45 44.16
C GLY A 478 -20.92 -10.20 44.77
N VAL A 479 -20.34 -9.61 45.82
CA VAL A 479 -20.86 -8.39 46.46
C VAL A 479 -20.27 -7.16 45.80
N LEU A 480 -21.09 -6.12 45.63
CA LEU A 480 -20.64 -4.83 45.13
C LEU A 480 -19.87 -4.07 46.23
N ASN A 481 -18.60 -3.79 45.96
CA ASN A 481 -17.73 -2.99 46.81
C ASN A 481 -17.65 -1.58 46.26
N GLY A 482 -17.61 -0.59 47.14
CA GLY A 482 -17.49 0.82 46.81
C GLY A 482 -16.40 1.52 47.62
N VAL A 483 -15.80 2.54 47.03
CA VAL A 483 -14.90 3.48 47.69
C VAL A 483 -15.12 4.86 47.08
N TRP A 484 -14.95 5.92 47.87
CA TRP A 484 -15.21 7.28 47.39
C TRP A 484 -14.12 8.25 47.82
N TRP A 485 -14.02 9.35 47.10
CA TRP A 485 -13.01 10.38 47.26
C TRP A 485 -13.67 11.75 47.48
N ASN A 486 -13.14 12.50 48.45
CA ASN A 486 -13.48 13.90 48.71
C ASN A 486 -12.28 14.64 49.29
N GLY A 487 -11.30 14.96 48.43
CA GLY A 487 -9.97 15.45 48.83
C GLY A 487 -9.02 14.34 49.28
N GLU A 488 -9.55 13.25 49.81
CA GLU A 488 -8.82 12.02 50.17
C GLU A 488 -9.71 10.79 49.97
N TRP A 489 -9.08 9.62 49.79
CA TRP A 489 -9.78 8.34 49.73
C TRP A 489 -10.40 8.00 51.08
N LYS A 490 -11.66 7.58 51.08
CA LYS A 490 -12.41 7.20 52.27
C LYS A 490 -12.44 5.68 52.47
N ASP A 491 -12.98 5.24 53.59
CA ASP A 491 -13.09 3.82 53.90
C ASP A 491 -13.94 3.08 52.87
N TRP A 492 -13.54 1.85 52.58
CA TRP A 492 -14.28 0.95 51.71
C TRP A 492 -15.62 0.57 52.35
N TYR A 493 -16.65 0.47 51.51
CA TYR A 493 -17.98 0.03 51.90
C TYR A 493 -18.47 -1.07 50.97
N VAL A 494 -19.49 -1.79 51.43
CA VAL A 494 -20.18 -2.81 50.64
C VAL A 494 -21.63 -2.45 50.49
N LEU A 495 -22.20 -2.75 49.32
CA LEU A 495 -23.64 -2.70 49.07
C LEU A 495 -24.17 -4.14 49.08
N PRO A 496 -24.51 -4.69 50.26
CA PRO A 496 -25.06 -6.04 50.36
C PRO A 496 -26.42 -6.09 49.66
N GLY A 497 -26.73 -7.21 49.01
CA GLY A 497 -27.92 -7.36 48.19
C GLY A 497 -27.79 -8.49 47.18
N PRO A 498 -28.20 -8.26 45.91
CA PRO A 498 -28.04 -9.24 44.83
C PRO A 498 -26.61 -9.73 44.69
N LYS A 499 -26.46 -10.99 44.26
CA LYS A 499 -25.16 -11.59 43.97
C LYS A 499 -24.87 -11.48 42.50
N PHE A 500 -23.81 -10.76 42.17
CA PHE A 500 -23.37 -10.55 40.80
C PHE A 500 -22.32 -11.60 40.40
N PRO A 501 -22.33 -12.08 39.15
CA PRO A 501 -21.30 -12.99 38.65
C PRO A 501 -19.88 -12.43 38.82
N HIS A 502 -18.89 -13.33 38.84
CA HIS A 502 -17.48 -12.91 38.81
C HIS A 502 -17.19 -12.04 37.58
N ARG A 503 -16.49 -10.91 37.80
CA ARG A 503 -16.17 -9.90 36.77
C ARG A 503 -17.41 -9.27 36.12
N ALA A 504 -18.57 -9.29 36.79
CA ALA A 504 -19.76 -8.62 36.29
C ALA A 504 -19.49 -7.11 36.12
N PRO A 505 -19.80 -6.53 34.95
CA PRO A 505 -19.78 -5.10 34.77
C PRO A 505 -20.91 -4.45 35.59
N ILE A 506 -20.59 -3.34 36.24
CA ILE A 506 -21.56 -2.48 36.92
C ILE A 506 -21.71 -1.21 36.11
N THR A 507 -22.91 -0.68 36.04
CA THR A 507 -23.18 0.58 35.32
C THR A 507 -23.63 1.60 36.35
N SER A 508 -23.10 2.82 36.26
CA SER A 508 -23.49 3.92 37.13
C SER A 508 -23.87 5.13 36.30
N LEU A 509 -24.81 5.92 36.82
CA LEU A 509 -25.16 7.20 36.25
C LEU A 509 -25.52 8.20 37.35
N SER A 510 -25.25 9.47 37.09
CA SER A 510 -25.67 10.58 37.93
C SER A 510 -26.61 11.47 37.13
N ARG A 511 -27.69 11.89 37.78
CA ARG A 511 -28.65 12.86 37.22
C ARG A 511 -28.34 14.29 37.67
N ASN A 512 -27.74 14.43 38.85
CA ASN A 512 -27.28 15.67 39.46
C ASN A 512 -26.35 15.34 40.65
N ASP A 513 -25.72 16.35 41.23
CA ASP A 513 -24.76 16.21 42.34
C ASP A 513 -25.28 15.40 43.54
N ASP A 514 -26.59 15.38 43.76
CA ASP A 514 -27.26 14.75 44.89
C ASP A 514 -27.91 13.40 44.56
N HIS A 515 -27.94 12.96 43.29
CA HIS A 515 -28.61 11.74 42.86
C HIS A 515 -27.75 10.91 41.91
N MET A 516 -27.38 9.71 42.35
CA MET A 516 -26.69 8.71 41.52
C MET A 516 -27.31 7.34 41.70
N GLU A 517 -27.19 6.50 40.68
CA GLU A 517 -27.73 5.15 40.66
C GLU A 517 -26.68 4.19 40.10
N VAL A 518 -26.69 2.96 40.63
CA VAL A 518 -25.85 1.85 40.14
C VAL A 518 -26.72 0.64 39.81
N TRP A 519 -26.40 -0.02 38.70
CA TRP A 519 -27.12 -1.19 38.19
C TRP A 519 -26.19 -2.35 37.89
N GLY A 520 -26.74 -3.56 38.02
CA GLY A 520 -26.08 -4.79 37.62
C GLY A 520 -27.07 -5.90 37.31
N ILE A 521 -26.57 -6.95 36.66
CA ILE A 521 -27.33 -8.16 36.35
C ILE A 521 -26.82 -9.28 37.26
N ASP A 522 -27.70 -9.82 38.08
CA ASP A 522 -27.35 -10.86 39.06
C ASP A 522 -27.10 -12.24 38.41
N GLU A 523 -26.72 -13.23 39.21
CA GLU A 523 -26.48 -14.61 38.76
C GLU A 523 -27.71 -15.28 38.13
N ALA A 524 -28.92 -14.83 38.47
CA ALA A 524 -30.17 -15.32 37.89
C ALA A 524 -30.57 -14.57 36.61
N GLY A 525 -29.80 -13.54 36.22
CA GLY A 525 -30.09 -12.71 35.05
C GLY A 525 -31.06 -11.55 35.33
N ALA A 526 -31.42 -11.31 36.59
CA ALA A 526 -32.32 -10.22 36.96
C ALA A 526 -31.57 -8.88 37.03
N VAL A 527 -32.23 -7.80 36.59
CA VAL A 527 -31.67 -6.45 36.60
C VAL A 527 -32.01 -5.76 37.92
N TRP A 528 -30.99 -5.37 38.66
CA TRP A 528 -31.13 -4.70 39.94
C TRP A 528 -30.51 -3.30 39.88
N GLY A 529 -31.19 -2.33 40.49
CA GLY A 529 -30.70 -0.98 40.69
C GLY A 529 -30.75 -0.56 42.15
N ILE A 530 -29.82 0.29 42.57
CA ILE A 530 -29.88 0.97 43.86
C ILE A 530 -29.52 2.44 43.67
N GLY A 531 -30.38 3.32 44.17
CA GLY A 531 -30.19 4.76 44.13
C GLY A 531 -29.57 5.30 45.41
N TRP A 532 -28.84 6.40 45.26
CA TRP A 532 -28.26 7.19 46.32
C TRP A 532 -28.83 8.60 46.26
N ASN A 533 -29.28 9.10 47.42
CA ASN A 533 -29.73 10.47 47.62
C ASN A 533 -29.17 10.97 48.96
N GLY A 534 -27.87 11.31 48.98
CA GLY A 534 -27.13 11.68 50.19
C GLY A 534 -26.64 10.50 51.05
N THR A 535 -27.30 9.33 51.00
CA THR A 535 -26.86 8.10 51.68
C THR A 535 -27.31 6.83 50.96
N TRP A 536 -26.57 5.74 51.12
CA TRP A 536 -26.95 4.42 50.63
C TRP A 536 -27.89 3.71 51.63
N ASP A 537 -29.15 3.46 51.26
CA ASP A 537 -30.00 2.50 51.97
C ASP A 537 -29.85 1.11 51.33
N THR A 538 -28.93 0.32 51.88
CA THR A 538 -28.58 -1.02 51.38
C THR A 538 -29.74 -2.03 51.39
N ARG A 539 -30.89 -1.70 52.00
CA ARG A 539 -32.09 -2.52 51.98
C ARG A 539 -32.98 -2.29 50.76
N ASN A 540 -32.72 -1.22 49.99
CA ASN A 540 -33.62 -0.74 48.93
C ASN A 540 -33.08 -1.03 47.52
N TRP A 541 -32.50 -2.21 47.32
CA TRP A 541 -32.27 -2.72 45.96
C TRP A 541 -33.63 -2.90 45.26
N THR A 542 -33.76 -2.29 44.09
CA THR A 542 -34.96 -2.31 43.27
C THR A 542 -34.77 -3.27 42.12
N LEU A 543 -35.67 -4.25 42.00
CA LEU A 543 -35.75 -5.12 40.83
C LEU A 543 -36.40 -4.34 39.68
N ILE A 544 -35.73 -4.25 38.53
CA ILE A 544 -36.18 -3.46 37.39
C ILE A 544 -36.90 -4.37 36.38
N GLY A 545 -38.23 -4.39 36.49
CA GLY A 545 -39.10 -5.20 35.64
C GLY A 545 -38.90 -6.72 35.82
N GLY A 546 -39.61 -7.52 35.02
CA GLY A 546 -39.61 -8.99 35.12
C GLY A 546 -38.74 -9.72 34.09
N LYS A 547 -38.03 -9.00 33.20
CA LYS A 547 -37.23 -9.62 32.14
C LYS A 547 -35.84 -10.02 32.64
N THR A 548 -35.37 -11.19 32.22
CA THR A 548 -34.02 -11.70 32.51
C THR A 548 -33.09 -11.57 31.31
N PHE A 549 -31.79 -11.44 31.60
CA PHE A 549 -30.73 -11.26 30.62
C PHE A 549 -29.54 -12.18 30.94
N PRO A 550 -28.64 -12.46 29.97
CA PRO A 550 -27.47 -13.28 30.22
C PRO A 550 -26.64 -12.71 31.39
N PRO A 551 -26.34 -13.50 32.45
CA PRO A 551 -25.51 -13.05 33.55
C PRO A 551 -24.14 -12.54 33.08
N GLY A 552 -23.69 -11.41 33.61
CA GLY A 552 -22.45 -10.76 33.21
C GLY A 552 -22.53 -9.87 31.96
N SER A 553 -23.73 -9.70 31.36
CA SER A 553 -23.95 -8.70 30.32
C SER A 553 -23.77 -7.28 30.86
N ARG A 554 -23.25 -6.37 30.02
CA ARG A 554 -23.13 -4.95 30.34
C ARG A 554 -24.47 -4.25 30.10
N ILE A 555 -24.88 -3.43 31.07
CA ILE A 555 -26.01 -2.49 30.93
C ILE A 555 -25.47 -1.20 30.31
N ALA A 556 -26.06 -0.74 29.20
CA ALA A 556 -25.84 0.62 28.72
C ALA A 556 -26.84 1.55 29.43
N ALA A 557 -26.42 2.77 29.78
CA ALA A 557 -27.29 3.73 30.45
C ALA A 557 -27.03 5.15 29.97
N ALA A 558 -28.08 5.97 29.93
CA ALA A 558 -27.98 7.39 29.61
C ALA A 558 -29.09 8.18 30.32
N SER A 559 -28.78 9.41 30.70
CA SER A 559 -29.74 10.39 31.24
C SER A 559 -30.08 11.38 30.15
N ARG A 560 -31.36 11.69 30.02
CA ARG A 560 -31.85 12.74 29.12
C ARG A 560 -31.91 14.09 29.82
N ASP A 561 -32.40 14.08 31.04
CA ASP A 561 -32.46 15.23 31.93
C ASP A 561 -32.36 14.77 33.39
N THR A 562 -32.61 15.66 34.35
CA THR A 562 -32.55 15.37 35.79
C THR A 562 -33.63 14.41 36.28
N ASP A 563 -34.68 14.20 35.49
CA ASP A 563 -35.89 13.44 35.86
C ASP A 563 -36.11 12.23 34.95
N LYS A 564 -35.26 12.01 33.94
CA LYS A 564 -35.39 10.93 32.97
C LYS A 564 -34.07 10.24 32.65
N MET A 565 -34.08 8.94 32.78
CA MET A 565 -32.96 8.08 32.41
C MET A 565 -33.44 6.76 31.82
N GLU A 566 -32.55 6.09 31.11
CA GLU A 566 -32.83 4.85 30.42
C GLU A 566 -31.66 3.88 30.51
N ILE A 567 -31.99 2.60 30.52
CA ILE A 567 -31.05 1.48 30.48
C ILE A 567 -31.37 0.54 29.32
N TRP A 568 -30.35 -0.07 28.72
CA TRP A 568 -30.49 -1.05 27.64
C TRP A 568 -29.59 -2.25 27.82
N VAL A 569 -30.10 -3.42 27.42
CA VAL A 569 -29.42 -4.71 27.53
C VAL A 569 -29.76 -5.60 26.33
N VAL A 570 -28.79 -6.40 25.89
CA VAL A 570 -28.98 -7.45 24.88
C VAL A 570 -29.41 -8.75 25.56
N ASP A 571 -30.49 -9.37 25.12
CA ASP A 571 -30.96 -10.64 25.68
C ASP A 571 -30.27 -11.88 25.06
N GLU A 572 -30.66 -13.07 25.51
CA GLU A 572 -30.10 -14.34 25.03
C GLU A 572 -30.31 -14.59 23.53
N GLN A 573 -31.37 -14.02 22.96
CA GLN A 573 -31.68 -14.12 21.53
C GLN A 573 -31.03 -13.01 20.70
N GLY A 574 -30.26 -12.12 21.35
CA GLY A 574 -29.60 -11.00 20.70
C GLY A 574 -30.50 -9.78 20.50
N ALA A 575 -31.73 -9.79 21.00
CA ALA A 575 -32.62 -8.64 20.90
C ALA A 575 -32.21 -7.56 21.91
N VAL A 576 -32.30 -6.30 21.50
CA VAL A 576 -32.04 -5.14 22.37
C VAL A 576 -33.31 -4.74 23.08
N TRP A 577 -33.24 -4.62 24.40
CA TRP A 577 -34.35 -4.19 25.24
C TRP A 577 -33.96 -2.96 26.04
N GLY A 578 -34.87 -1.99 26.11
CA GLY A 578 -34.75 -0.81 26.94
C GLY A 578 -35.74 -0.82 28.11
N ASN A 579 -35.41 -0.07 29.15
CA ASN A 579 -36.31 0.30 30.23
C ASN A 579 -36.00 1.75 30.64
N TRP A 580 -37.03 2.55 30.89
CA TRP A 580 -36.86 3.96 31.25
C TRP A 580 -37.42 4.25 32.62
N TRP A 581 -36.92 5.32 33.21
CA TRP A 581 -37.36 5.86 34.48
C TRP A 581 -37.84 7.30 34.29
N ASP A 582 -39.07 7.59 34.74
CA ASP A 582 -39.60 8.93 34.97
C ASP A 582 -40.56 8.91 36.17
N ASP A 583 -40.04 9.17 37.38
CA ASP A 583 -40.78 8.97 38.63
C ASP A 583 -41.18 7.50 38.90
N GLY A 584 -40.44 6.56 38.30
CA GLY A 584 -40.65 5.12 38.42
C GLY A 584 -40.10 4.36 37.22
N TRP A 585 -39.71 3.10 37.41
CA TRP A 585 -39.29 2.23 36.30
C TRP A 585 -40.51 1.68 35.55
N HIS A 586 -40.41 1.61 34.23
CA HIS A 586 -41.46 1.11 33.34
C HIS A 586 -41.26 -0.36 32.97
N ASP A 587 -42.11 -0.86 32.07
CA ASP A 587 -41.96 -2.16 31.46
C ASP A 587 -40.83 -2.17 30.42
N TRP A 588 -40.17 -3.33 30.28
CA TRP A 588 -39.15 -3.54 29.26
C TRP A 588 -39.75 -3.49 27.85
N TYR A 589 -39.14 -2.70 26.96
CA TYR A 589 -39.56 -2.56 25.57
C TYR A 589 -38.45 -3.01 24.61
N PRO A 590 -38.77 -3.69 23.49
CA PRO A 590 -37.77 -4.09 22.50
C PRO A 590 -37.46 -2.94 21.53
N ILE A 591 -36.23 -2.90 21.01
CA ILE A 591 -35.85 -2.11 19.83
C ILE A 591 -35.78 -3.07 18.62
N PRO A 592 -36.80 -3.11 17.75
CA PRO A 592 -36.92 -4.12 16.70
C PRO A 592 -35.91 -3.97 15.55
N GLY A 593 -35.93 -4.95 14.63
CA GLY A 593 -35.27 -4.83 13.32
C GLY A 593 -33.84 -5.37 13.23
N MET A 594 -33.21 -5.74 14.34
CA MET A 594 -31.88 -6.36 14.35
C MET A 594 -31.66 -7.25 15.57
N THR A 595 -30.79 -8.26 15.44
CA THR A 595 -30.24 -9.03 16.56
C THR A 595 -28.72 -8.91 16.58
N PHE A 596 -28.17 -8.89 17.79
CA PHE A 596 -26.74 -8.80 18.06
C PHE A 596 -26.22 -10.14 18.59
N PRO A 597 -24.90 -10.44 18.45
CA PRO A 597 -24.30 -11.55 19.16
C PRO A 597 -24.63 -11.51 20.67
N GLN A 598 -24.93 -12.66 21.27
CA GLN A 598 -25.22 -12.74 22.70
C GLN A 598 -24.09 -12.09 23.51
N GLY A 599 -24.44 -11.24 24.48
CA GLY A 599 -23.47 -10.54 25.34
C GLY A 599 -22.71 -9.40 24.65
N THR A 600 -23.18 -8.92 23.48
CA THR A 600 -22.64 -7.69 22.88
C THR A 600 -22.78 -6.53 23.87
N PRO A 601 -21.67 -5.87 24.26
CA PRO A 601 -21.75 -4.64 25.05
C PRO A 601 -22.34 -3.52 24.17
N LEU A 602 -23.39 -2.88 24.68
CA LEU A 602 -23.95 -1.68 24.10
C LEU A 602 -23.33 -0.44 24.75
N THR A 603 -23.30 0.66 24.00
CA THR A 603 -22.87 1.97 24.50
C THR A 603 -23.94 2.99 24.19
N ALA A 604 -24.37 3.72 25.23
CA ALA A 604 -25.40 4.73 25.13
C ALA A 604 -24.84 6.12 25.43
N ILE A 605 -25.38 7.14 24.76
CA ILE A 605 -25.08 8.55 25.05
C ILE A 605 -26.31 9.41 24.77
N SER A 606 -26.52 10.45 25.58
CA SER A 606 -27.55 11.47 25.30
C SER A 606 -26.95 12.66 24.59
N ARG A 607 -27.70 13.26 23.67
CA ARG A 607 -27.31 14.52 23.04
C ARG A 607 -27.64 15.71 23.94
N ARG A 608 -26.99 16.84 23.70
CA ARG A 608 -27.07 18.03 24.57
C ARG A 608 -28.45 18.68 24.66
N ASP A 609 -29.37 18.38 23.75
CA ASP A 609 -30.74 18.88 23.80
C ASP A 609 -31.63 18.16 24.83
N GLY A 610 -31.14 17.07 25.42
CA GLY A 610 -31.86 16.29 26.43
C GLY A 610 -33.08 15.56 25.88
N SER A 611 -33.35 15.60 24.57
CA SER A 611 -34.44 14.86 23.94
C SER A 611 -33.96 13.67 23.12
N HIS A 612 -32.68 13.64 22.74
CA HIS A 612 -32.13 12.57 21.92
C HIS A 612 -31.23 11.60 22.69
N LEU A 613 -31.30 10.33 22.30
CA LEU A 613 -30.47 9.25 22.77
C LEU A 613 -29.89 8.48 21.61
N GLU A 614 -28.70 7.96 21.80
CA GLU A 614 -27.94 7.21 20.82
C GLU A 614 -27.47 5.92 21.44
N LEU A 615 -27.64 4.81 20.72
CA LEU A 615 -27.22 3.49 21.14
C LEU A 615 -26.33 2.87 20.06
N TYR A 616 -25.20 2.30 20.44
CA TYR A 616 -24.22 1.71 19.53
C TYR A 616 -23.92 0.25 19.91
N GLY A 617 -23.70 -0.59 18.90
CA GLY A 617 -23.25 -1.97 19.09
C GLY A 617 -22.63 -2.57 17.83
N VAL A 618 -21.81 -3.62 18.00
CA VAL A 618 -21.21 -4.37 16.88
C VAL A 618 -22.10 -5.56 16.50
N GLY A 619 -22.59 -5.54 15.26
CA GLY A 619 -23.45 -6.57 14.68
C GLY A 619 -22.74 -7.89 14.43
N ALA A 620 -23.50 -8.93 14.05
CA ALA A 620 -22.96 -10.26 13.76
C ALA A 620 -22.08 -10.30 12.50
N ASP A 621 -22.17 -9.29 11.64
CA ASP A 621 -21.34 -9.06 10.47
C ASP A 621 -20.06 -8.24 10.80
N GLY A 622 -19.86 -7.89 12.08
CA GLY A 622 -18.74 -7.07 12.53
C GLY A 622 -18.93 -5.57 12.32
N CYS A 623 -20.02 -5.12 11.70
CA CYS A 623 -20.24 -3.70 11.43
C CYS A 623 -20.79 -3.00 12.67
N VAL A 624 -20.51 -1.70 12.81
CA VAL A 624 -21.12 -0.88 13.85
C VAL A 624 -22.52 -0.45 13.42
N TYR A 625 -23.49 -0.66 14.30
CA TYR A 625 -24.86 -0.21 14.12
C TYR A 625 -25.23 0.76 15.22
N ASN A 626 -26.10 1.70 14.84
CA ASN A 626 -26.63 2.71 15.73
C ASN A 626 -28.15 2.76 15.65
N ALA A 627 -28.81 2.89 16.79
CA ALA A 627 -30.21 3.25 16.93
C ALA A 627 -30.29 4.58 17.67
N TYR A 628 -31.25 5.44 17.31
CA TYR A 628 -31.41 6.73 17.96
C TYR A 628 -32.87 7.05 18.24
N PHE A 629 -33.09 7.71 19.38
CA PHE A 629 -34.37 8.27 19.80
C PHE A 629 -34.33 9.78 19.56
N ASP A 630 -35.40 10.34 18.98
CA ASP A 630 -35.49 11.76 18.61
C ASP A 630 -36.33 12.63 19.56
N GLY A 631 -36.73 12.05 20.70
CA GLY A 631 -37.69 12.65 21.62
C GLY A 631 -39.11 12.09 21.48
N ASN A 632 -39.39 11.40 20.37
CA ASN A 632 -40.71 10.84 20.09
C ASN A 632 -40.68 9.34 19.73
N SER A 633 -39.71 8.88 18.91
CA SER A 633 -39.67 7.51 18.43
C SER A 633 -38.24 6.98 18.22
N TRP A 634 -38.11 5.65 18.32
CA TRP A 634 -36.92 4.89 17.91
C TRP A 634 -36.94 4.52 16.41
N ASN A 635 -38.08 4.66 15.73
CA ASN A 635 -38.21 4.34 14.31
C ASN A 635 -38.11 5.58 13.42
N HIS A 636 -37.47 5.39 12.27
CA HIS A 636 -37.26 6.44 11.27
C HIS A 636 -37.44 5.85 9.85
N PRO A 637 -37.75 6.65 8.83
CA PRO A 637 -37.97 6.15 7.46
C PRO A 637 -36.71 5.48 6.88
N GLY A 638 -36.84 4.24 6.41
CA GLY A 638 -35.82 3.51 5.66
C GLY A 638 -35.89 3.75 4.15
N GLU A 639 -35.01 3.09 3.39
CA GLU A 639 -35.09 3.07 1.92
C GLU A 639 -36.43 2.46 1.49
N GLY A 640 -37.27 3.25 0.80
CA GLY A 640 -38.62 2.85 0.41
C GLY A 640 -39.73 3.22 1.41
N GLY A 641 -39.41 3.91 2.51
CA GLY A 641 -40.39 4.46 3.46
C GLY A 641 -40.81 3.52 4.61
N GLU A 642 -40.29 2.30 4.66
CA GLU A 642 -40.56 1.35 5.74
C GLU A 642 -39.86 1.76 7.05
N PRO A 643 -40.45 1.48 8.24
CA PRO A 643 -39.83 1.82 9.52
C PRO A 643 -38.48 1.10 9.74
N ARG A 644 -37.44 1.88 10.06
CA ARG A 644 -36.08 1.40 10.35
C ARG A 644 -35.62 1.91 11.72
N TYR A 645 -35.04 1.01 12.52
CA TYR A 645 -34.56 1.29 13.88
C TYR A 645 -33.03 1.35 13.95
N TRP A 646 -32.36 0.45 13.22
CA TRP A 646 -30.90 0.30 13.23
C TRP A 646 -30.28 0.75 11.91
N PHE A 647 -29.24 1.57 12.04
CA PHE A 647 -28.50 2.18 10.95
C PHE A 647 -27.05 1.77 11.02
N ARG A 648 -26.54 1.20 9.93
CA ARG A 648 -25.13 0.87 9.79
C ARG A 648 -24.30 2.16 9.79
N ARG A 649 -23.16 2.14 10.48
CA ARG A 649 -22.19 3.25 10.54
C ARG A 649 -20.87 2.79 9.92
N GLY A 650 -20.60 3.23 8.70
CA GLY A 650 -19.44 2.82 7.90
C GLY A 650 -19.78 1.86 6.76
N GLU A 651 -18.78 1.51 5.97
CA GLU A 651 -18.84 0.64 4.79
C GLU A 651 -18.63 -0.85 5.14
N PRO A 652 -18.93 -1.82 4.24
CA PRO A 652 -18.64 -3.26 4.39
C PRO A 652 -17.26 -3.62 4.95
N LYS A 653 -16.27 -2.79 4.70
CA LYS A 653 -14.88 -2.96 5.14
C LYS A 653 -14.63 -2.52 6.59
N ASP A 654 -15.47 -1.65 7.15
CA ASP A 654 -15.28 -1.04 8.47
C ASP A 654 -15.83 -1.97 9.56
N THR A 655 -15.10 -3.06 9.80
CA THR A 655 -15.54 -4.14 10.70
C THR A 655 -14.67 -4.24 11.95
N PHE A 656 -15.33 -4.60 13.05
CA PHE A 656 -14.74 -4.83 14.36
C PHE A 656 -14.94 -6.28 14.78
N PRO A 657 -14.03 -6.84 15.61
CA PRO A 657 -14.26 -8.13 16.25
C PRO A 657 -15.62 -8.16 16.97
N LEU A 658 -16.31 -9.29 16.92
CA LEU A 658 -17.60 -9.44 17.58
C LEU A 658 -17.47 -9.14 19.07
N ARG A 659 -18.49 -8.49 19.63
CA ARG A 659 -18.56 -8.06 21.04
C ARG A 659 -17.49 -7.03 21.45
N THR A 660 -16.86 -6.35 20.49
CA THR A 660 -15.98 -5.21 20.81
C THR A 660 -16.76 -4.15 21.59
N PRO A 661 -16.33 -3.80 22.82
CA PRO A 661 -16.92 -2.69 23.55
C PRO A 661 -16.57 -1.37 22.85
N LEU A 662 -17.61 -0.67 22.41
CA LEU A 662 -17.46 0.66 21.83
C LEU A 662 -17.43 1.72 22.95
N ALA A 663 -16.76 2.83 22.71
CA ALA A 663 -16.81 4.00 23.57
C ALA A 663 -17.36 5.18 22.77
N ALA A 664 -18.25 5.99 23.35
CA ALA A 664 -18.84 7.14 22.66
C ALA A 664 -18.74 8.38 23.55
N GLN A 665 -18.44 9.53 22.95
CA GLN A 665 -18.34 10.78 23.69
C GLN A 665 -18.81 11.98 22.86
N LEU A 666 -19.51 12.90 23.50
CA LEU A 666 -19.84 14.19 22.89
C LEU A 666 -18.63 15.11 22.88
N ARG A 667 -18.49 15.85 21.77
CA ARG A 667 -17.47 16.89 21.59
C ARG A 667 -18.07 18.09 20.87
N HIS A 668 -17.70 19.30 21.25
CA HIS A 668 -18.10 20.51 20.54
C HIS A 668 -17.05 20.91 19.52
N LEU A 669 -17.51 21.47 18.39
CA LEU A 669 -16.63 21.99 17.35
C LEU A 669 -16.57 23.52 17.40
N SER A 670 -15.37 24.07 17.20
CA SER A 670 -15.15 25.49 16.91
C SER A 670 -15.50 25.78 15.45
N GLY A 671 -16.29 26.82 15.19
CA GLY A 671 -16.60 27.30 13.82
C GLY A 671 -18.10 27.45 13.52
N PRO A 672 -18.47 28.15 12.43
CA PRO A 672 -19.86 28.32 12.02
C PRO A 672 -20.41 27.06 11.29
N PRO A 673 -21.69 26.70 11.53
CA PRO A 673 -22.59 27.28 12.52
C PRO A 673 -22.21 26.89 13.95
N GLN A 674 -22.07 27.92 14.79
CA GLN A 674 -21.80 27.77 16.21
C GLN A 674 -22.98 27.02 16.84
N ASN A 675 -22.67 25.99 17.65
CA ASN A 675 -23.58 25.04 18.33
C ASN A 675 -23.64 23.61 17.75
N LEU A 676 -22.85 23.26 16.73
CA LEU A 676 -22.74 21.85 16.32
C LEU A 676 -22.08 21.03 17.43
N THR A 677 -22.80 20.01 17.89
CA THR A 677 -22.29 18.98 18.81
C THR A 677 -22.00 17.75 17.97
N SER A 678 -20.78 17.23 18.09
CA SER A 678 -20.36 16.00 17.44
C SER A 678 -20.41 14.82 18.41
N ILE A 679 -20.66 13.63 17.88
CA ILE A 679 -20.54 12.37 18.61
C ILE A 679 -19.36 11.62 18.00
N ASP A 680 -18.34 11.35 18.80
CA ASP A 680 -17.22 10.51 18.43
C ASP A 680 -17.46 9.10 18.99
N VAL A 681 -17.31 8.06 18.16
CA VAL A 681 -17.43 6.64 18.54
C VAL A 681 -16.11 5.94 18.27
N PHE A 682 -15.67 5.12 19.21
CA PHE A 682 -14.35 4.48 19.23
C PHE A 682 -14.45 2.97 19.43
N GLY A 683 -13.51 2.22 18.84
CA GLY A 683 -13.34 0.79 19.06
C GLY A 683 -11.95 0.31 18.64
N VAL A 684 -11.52 -0.85 19.15
CA VAL A 684 -10.27 -1.49 18.68
C VAL A 684 -10.58 -2.46 17.55
N GLY A 685 -10.06 -2.17 16.36
CA GLY A 685 -10.30 -2.92 15.14
C GLY A 685 -9.55 -4.26 15.06
N GLY A 686 -9.81 -5.02 14.00
CA GLY A 686 -9.12 -6.29 13.72
C GLY A 686 -7.63 -6.14 13.39
N ASP A 687 -7.23 -4.94 12.96
CA ASP A 687 -5.84 -4.56 12.67
C ASP A 687 -5.02 -4.18 13.93
N ALA A 688 -5.63 -4.29 15.12
CA ALA A 688 -5.06 -3.90 16.42
C ALA A 688 -4.89 -2.37 16.62
N GLY A 689 -5.52 -1.54 15.80
CA GLY A 689 -5.57 -0.08 15.97
C GLY A 689 -6.80 0.40 16.74
N ILE A 690 -6.74 1.58 17.36
CA ILE A 690 -7.95 2.31 17.80
C ILE A 690 -8.52 3.02 16.58
N HIS A 691 -9.79 2.79 16.29
CA HIS A 691 -10.53 3.42 15.21
C HIS A 691 -11.59 4.36 15.75
N SER A 692 -11.89 5.40 14.99
CA SER A 692 -12.91 6.38 15.31
C SER A 692 -13.79 6.69 14.09
N THR A 693 -15.07 6.95 14.33
CA THR A 693 -15.98 7.64 13.40
C THR A 693 -16.67 8.76 14.16
N ARG A 694 -17.11 9.78 13.44
CA ARG A 694 -17.67 11.00 14.01
C ARG A 694 -18.95 11.40 13.29
N TRP A 695 -19.96 11.76 14.06
CA TRP A 695 -21.16 12.44 13.57
C TRP A 695 -21.07 13.94 13.86
N ILE A 696 -21.43 14.79 12.90
CA ILE A 696 -21.54 16.25 13.09
C ILE A 696 -22.86 16.74 12.46
N GLN A 697 -23.05 16.37 11.19
CA GLN A 697 -24.26 16.57 10.40
C GLN A 697 -24.56 15.27 9.65
N GLU A 698 -23.51 14.70 9.05
CA GLU A 698 -23.42 13.35 8.54
C GLU A 698 -22.35 12.55 9.30
N TRP A 699 -22.37 11.23 9.14
CA TRP A 699 -21.33 10.34 9.66
C TRP A 699 -20.10 10.39 8.76
N ARG A 700 -18.93 10.56 9.37
CA ARG A 700 -17.64 10.47 8.67
C ARG A 700 -17.23 9.00 8.49
N PRO A 701 -16.43 8.66 7.46
CA PRO A 701 -15.83 7.35 7.33
C PRO A 701 -15.02 6.97 8.59
N TRP A 702 -14.92 5.67 8.87
CA TRP A 702 -14.03 5.19 9.92
C TRP A 702 -12.58 5.44 9.56
N TYR A 703 -11.78 5.81 10.55
CA TYR A 703 -10.35 5.97 10.42
C TYR A 703 -9.62 5.44 11.65
N ARG A 704 -8.38 4.97 11.47
CA ARG A 704 -7.49 4.62 12.56
C ARG A 704 -6.91 5.89 13.17
N ILE A 705 -6.97 6.03 14.50
CA ILE A 705 -6.37 7.16 15.21
C ILE A 705 -4.87 7.23 14.85
N PRO A 706 -4.37 8.38 14.34
CA PRO A 706 -3.03 8.54 13.81
C PRO A 706 -1.90 8.02 14.71
N VAL A 707 -0.98 7.24 14.12
CA VAL A 707 0.31 6.87 14.72
C VAL A 707 1.42 7.49 13.86
N PRO A 708 1.77 8.77 14.10
CA PRO A 708 2.65 9.52 13.21
C PRO A 708 4.11 9.04 13.30
N VAL A 709 4.69 8.72 12.15
CA VAL A 709 6.14 8.44 11.97
C VAL A 709 6.93 9.68 11.55
N ALA A 710 6.29 10.62 10.85
CA ALA A 710 6.86 11.94 10.54
C ALA A 710 5.81 13.03 10.79
N ARG A 711 6.26 14.17 11.31
CA ARG A 711 5.38 15.27 11.73
C ARG A 711 5.96 16.59 11.29
N PHE A 712 5.10 17.41 10.73
CA PHE A 712 5.46 18.71 10.19
C PHE A 712 4.45 19.73 10.67
N GLN A 713 4.92 20.89 11.11
CA GLN A 713 4.05 22.00 11.47
C GLN A 713 4.71 23.32 11.09
N LYS A 714 3.91 24.28 10.62
CA LYS A 714 4.35 25.64 10.31
C LYS A 714 3.37 26.65 10.91
N PRO A 715 3.89 27.78 11.42
CA PRO A 715 3.05 28.82 11.98
C PRO A 715 2.34 29.60 10.86
N ILE A 716 1.08 29.92 11.08
CA ILE A 716 0.33 30.89 10.27
C ILE A 716 0.74 32.28 10.76
N VAL A 717 1.33 33.08 9.87
CA VAL A 717 1.83 34.42 10.18
C VAL A 717 1.33 35.38 9.11
N SER A 718 0.44 36.31 9.45
CA SER A 718 0.11 37.45 8.60
C SER A 718 1.21 38.50 8.60
N GLY A 719 1.45 39.14 7.45
CA GLY A 719 2.36 40.28 7.32
C GLY A 719 1.57 41.59 7.18
N GLY A 720 1.86 42.62 7.97
CA GLY A 720 1.16 43.92 7.89
C GLY A 720 0.07 44.09 8.97
N ALA A 721 -1.05 44.74 8.64
CA ALA A 721 -2.07 45.17 9.62
C ALA A 721 -3.10 44.07 10.02
N ALA A 722 -3.08 42.91 9.36
CA ALA A 722 -3.95 41.79 9.72
C ALA A 722 -3.35 41.01 10.91
N ALA A 723 -4.19 40.58 11.84
CA ALA A 723 -3.78 39.92 13.08
C ALA A 723 -4.16 38.42 13.09
N LEU A 724 -3.99 37.78 11.93
CA LEU A 724 -4.24 36.35 11.71
C LEU A 724 -3.02 35.53 12.13
N GLY A 725 -3.22 34.64 13.10
CA GLY A 725 -2.22 33.72 13.62
C GLY A 725 -2.69 32.27 13.59
N GLY A 726 -1.90 31.39 14.18
CA GLY A 726 -2.20 29.97 14.30
C GLY A 726 -1.12 29.08 13.71
N TRP A 727 -1.49 27.90 13.23
CA TRP A 727 -0.57 26.92 12.66
C TRP A 727 -1.30 25.93 11.75
N ALA A 728 -0.57 25.33 10.81
CA ALA A 728 -1.02 24.16 10.07
C ALA A 728 0.05 23.07 10.13
N GLY A 729 -0.36 21.81 9.99
CA GLY A 729 0.54 20.69 10.13
C GLY A 729 0.05 19.42 9.46
N VAL A 730 1.01 18.51 9.24
CA VAL A 730 0.83 17.24 8.56
C VAL A 730 1.48 16.15 9.40
N ASN A 731 0.72 15.11 9.67
CA ASN A 731 1.17 13.89 10.32
C ASN A 731 1.10 12.76 9.31
N ILE A 732 2.24 12.11 9.08
CA ILE A 732 2.40 10.97 8.19
C ILE A 732 2.44 9.72 9.06
N CYS A 733 1.49 8.81 8.88
CA CYS A 733 1.26 7.71 9.82
C CYS A 733 1.89 6.39 9.36
N ILE A 734 2.17 5.52 10.33
CA ILE A 734 2.79 4.21 10.10
C ILE A 734 1.95 3.29 9.19
N ASP A 735 0.62 3.45 9.21
CA ASP A 735 -0.31 2.71 8.36
C ASP A 735 -0.44 3.31 6.96
N GLY A 736 0.31 4.37 6.65
CA GLY A 736 0.24 5.06 5.36
C GLY A 736 -0.91 6.05 5.24
N SER A 737 -1.62 6.37 6.33
CA SER A 737 -2.56 7.49 6.36
C SER A 737 -1.85 8.83 6.54
N VAL A 738 -2.52 9.91 6.15
CA VAL A 738 -2.05 11.28 6.37
C VAL A 738 -3.12 12.07 7.11
N GLN A 739 -2.75 12.64 8.25
CA GLN A 739 -3.60 13.59 8.97
C GLN A 739 -3.14 15.01 8.61
N TRP A 740 -4.01 15.75 7.96
CA TRP A 740 -3.87 17.17 7.63
C TRP A 740 -4.70 17.99 8.61
N TYR A 741 -4.09 18.96 9.27
CA TYR A 741 -4.74 19.65 10.38
C TYR A 741 -4.24 21.08 10.53
N GLY A 742 -5.03 21.92 11.18
CA GLY A 742 -4.63 23.27 11.48
C GLY A 742 -5.63 24.04 12.32
N HIS A 743 -5.16 25.21 12.73
CA HIS A 743 -5.84 26.14 13.60
C HIS A 743 -5.49 27.55 13.15
N ALA A 744 -6.48 28.37 12.86
CA ALA A 744 -6.30 29.80 12.57
C ALA A 744 -7.06 30.63 13.61
N HIS A 745 -6.42 31.69 14.07
CA HIS A 745 -6.94 32.61 15.10
C HIS A 745 -6.86 34.05 14.62
N ASP A 746 -7.96 34.80 14.71
CA ASP A 746 -7.97 36.25 14.52
C ASP A 746 -7.96 37.01 15.86
N SER A 747 -6.90 37.79 16.05
CA SER A 747 -6.74 38.70 17.20
C SER A 747 -7.08 40.17 16.86
N GLY A 748 -7.55 40.43 15.64
CA GLY A 748 -7.82 41.76 15.07
C GLY A 748 -9.26 42.24 15.25
N ALA A 749 -9.59 43.39 14.67
CA ALA A 749 -10.95 43.95 14.72
C ALA A 749 -11.84 43.48 13.54
N ASP A 750 -11.22 43.11 12.42
CA ASP A 750 -11.89 42.76 11.17
C ASP A 750 -11.85 41.24 10.93
N GLY A 751 -12.86 40.71 10.24
CA GLY A 751 -12.82 39.32 9.78
C GLY A 751 -11.97 39.13 8.53
N TYR A 752 -11.43 37.93 8.36
CA TYR A 752 -10.59 37.55 7.23
C TYR A 752 -11.02 36.20 6.66
N ASP A 753 -11.02 36.13 5.35
CA ASP A 753 -10.98 34.89 4.61
C ASP A 753 -9.51 34.50 4.40
N PHE A 754 -9.14 33.23 4.59
CA PHE A 754 -7.75 32.77 4.46
C PHE A 754 -7.62 31.45 3.72
N GLY A 755 -6.46 31.26 3.09
CA GLY A 755 -6.04 30.02 2.44
C GLY A 755 -4.62 29.63 2.85
N VAL A 756 -4.41 28.33 3.09
CA VAL A 756 -3.12 27.73 3.48
C VAL A 756 -2.76 26.67 2.45
N ALA A 757 -1.50 26.66 2.00
CA ALA A 757 -0.89 25.58 1.24
C ALA A 757 0.35 25.05 2.00
N PHE A 758 0.42 23.76 2.23
CA PHE A 758 1.45 23.10 3.03
C PHE A 758 2.16 22.02 2.22
N TYR A 759 3.47 21.94 2.36
CA TYR A 759 4.31 21.01 1.62
C TYR A 759 5.23 20.23 2.55
N VAL A 760 5.49 18.97 2.21
CA VAL A 760 6.53 18.13 2.84
C VAL A 760 7.39 17.54 1.74
N ARG A 761 8.69 17.86 1.71
CA ARG A 761 9.61 17.51 0.62
C ARG A 761 10.79 16.70 1.14
N SER A 762 10.98 15.50 0.63
CA SER A 762 12.23 14.75 0.71
C SER A 762 13.08 14.99 -0.56
N GLY A 763 14.28 14.40 -0.61
CA GLY A 763 15.13 14.47 -1.80
C GLY A 763 14.52 13.83 -3.06
N ARG A 764 13.48 13.00 -2.88
CA ARG A 764 12.79 12.31 -3.98
C ARG A 764 11.30 12.62 -4.05
N TYR A 765 10.62 12.79 -2.92
CA TYR A 765 9.16 12.89 -2.84
C TYR A 765 8.66 14.24 -2.32
N VAL A 766 7.50 14.69 -2.77
CA VAL A 766 6.81 15.89 -2.24
C VAL A 766 5.36 15.55 -1.88
N ILE A 767 4.87 16.00 -0.74
CA ILE A 767 3.45 16.00 -0.38
C ILE A 767 2.94 17.43 -0.46
N ALA A 768 1.79 17.66 -1.07
CA ALA A 768 1.13 18.97 -1.13
C ALA A 768 -0.31 18.89 -0.62
N LEU A 769 -0.67 19.82 0.27
CA LEU A 769 -1.97 19.93 0.95
C LEU A 769 -2.45 21.38 0.95
N SER A 770 -3.75 21.61 0.93
CA SER A 770 -4.33 22.97 1.02
C SER A 770 -5.60 23.01 1.85
N HIS A 771 -5.87 24.14 2.51
CA HIS A 771 -7.08 24.39 3.29
C HIS A 771 -7.54 25.83 3.16
N ASN A 772 -8.85 26.06 3.12
CA ASN A 772 -9.46 27.39 3.12
C ASN A 772 -10.38 27.54 4.33
N GLY A 773 -10.40 28.72 4.93
CA GLY A 773 -11.24 29.01 6.08
C GLY A 773 -11.56 30.50 6.19
N SER A 774 -12.38 30.83 7.19
CA SER A 774 -12.70 32.22 7.51
C SER A 774 -12.76 32.42 9.01
N VAL A 775 -12.34 33.59 9.45
CA VAL A 775 -12.39 34.05 10.83
C VAL A 775 -13.08 35.40 10.87
N SER A 776 -13.86 35.66 11.91
CA SER A 776 -14.62 36.90 12.05
C SER A 776 -14.77 37.29 13.51
N ALA A 777 -15.23 38.52 13.77
CA ALA A 777 -15.55 38.98 15.12
C ALA A 777 -16.54 38.05 15.86
N GLY A 778 -17.40 37.33 15.13
CA GLY A 778 -18.31 36.33 15.69
C GLY A 778 -17.65 34.97 15.94
N SER A 779 -16.70 34.56 15.10
CA SER A 779 -15.95 33.28 15.21
C SER A 779 -14.47 33.54 14.96
N ARG A 780 -13.71 33.81 16.03
CA ARG A 780 -12.29 34.15 15.93
C ARG A 780 -11.37 32.96 15.69
N GLU A 781 -11.88 31.75 15.89
CA GLU A 781 -11.15 30.49 15.68
C GLU A 781 -11.69 29.74 14.46
N HIS A 782 -10.78 29.15 13.68
CA HIS A 782 -11.08 28.19 12.63
C HIS A 782 -10.15 26.98 12.75
N ASP A 783 -10.72 25.84 13.17
CA ASP A 783 -10.01 24.56 13.28
C ASP A 783 -10.36 23.64 12.11
N TRP A 784 -9.39 22.87 11.62
CA TRP A 784 -9.66 21.80 10.66
C TRP A 784 -8.81 20.56 10.95
N GLU A 785 -9.38 19.40 10.64
CA GLU A 785 -8.72 18.10 10.72
C GLU A 785 -9.32 17.19 9.64
N GLU A 786 -8.43 16.64 8.82
CA GLU A 786 -8.73 15.72 7.74
C GLU A 786 -7.80 14.52 7.84
N ILE A 787 -8.37 13.32 7.69
CA ILE A 787 -7.60 12.08 7.71
C ILE A 787 -7.77 11.43 6.34
N HIS A 788 -6.71 11.47 5.56
CA HIS A 788 -6.63 10.79 4.29
C HIS A 788 -6.31 9.31 4.52
N PRO A 789 -7.07 8.40 3.90
CA PRO A 789 -6.98 6.98 4.20
C PRO A 789 -5.61 6.38 3.88
N PRO A 790 -5.24 5.27 4.54
CA PRO A 790 -4.05 4.49 4.21
C PRO A 790 -3.89 4.19 2.72
N ARG A 791 -2.66 4.36 2.20
CA ARG A 791 -2.30 3.86 0.88
C ARG A 791 -0.98 3.10 0.89
N ASP A 792 -0.93 2.02 0.13
CA ASP A 792 0.24 1.15 0.08
C ASP A 792 1.43 1.81 -0.61
N ASP A 793 1.19 2.70 -1.59
CA ASP A 793 2.22 3.56 -2.20
C ASP A 793 2.85 4.50 -1.15
N PHE A 794 2.10 4.97 -0.17
CA PHE A 794 2.60 5.85 0.89
C PHE A 794 3.44 5.11 1.93
N LYS A 795 2.98 3.92 2.37
CA LYS A 795 3.76 3.04 3.26
C LYS A 795 5.16 2.78 2.70
N SER A 796 5.22 2.63 1.37
CA SER A 796 6.43 2.35 0.63
C SER A 796 7.49 3.46 0.81
N ILE A 797 7.09 4.73 0.93
CA ILE A 797 7.99 5.89 0.98
C ILE A 797 8.22 6.48 2.37
N LEU A 798 7.67 5.88 3.44
CA LEU A 798 7.73 6.43 4.80
C LEU A 798 9.16 6.73 5.29
N SER A 799 10.13 5.87 4.97
CA SER A 799 11.53 6.08 5.38
C SER A 799 12.16 7.33 4.76
N ASP A 800 11.78 7.67 3.52
CA ASP A 800 12.30 8.84 2.82
C ASP A 800 11.69 10.14 3.37
N LEU A 801 10.49 10.04 3.95
CA LEU A 801 9.74 11.16 4.51
C LEU A 801 10.14 11.50 5.96
N VAL A 802 10.80 10.61 6.68
CA VAL A 802 11.29 10.88 8.05
C VAL A 802 12.23 12.09 8.08
N ASN A 803 13.05 12.27 7.04
CA ASN A 803 13.97 13.40 6.90
C ASN A 803 13.49 14.47 5.91
N ALA A 804 12.20 14.47 5.57
CA ALA A 804 11.65 15.50 4.70
C ALA A 804 11.64 16.88 5.40
N GLU A 805 11.59 17.93 4.60
CA GLU A 805 11.45 19.30 5.06
C GLU A 805 10.06 19.82 4.73
N ALA A 806 9.44 20.52 5.66
CA ALA A 806 8.16 21.16 5.41
C ALA A 806 8.29 22.64 5.04
N SER A 807 7.37 23.12 4.22
CA SER A 807 7.17 24.55 3.91
C SER A 807 5.67 24.86 3.87
N MET A 808 5.31 26.14 4.02
CA MET A 808 3.91 26.57 4.00
C MET A 808 3.79 27.98 3.43
N ASN A 809 2.76 28.20 2.63
CA ASN A 809 2.35 29.50 2.09
C ASN A 809 0.94 29.83 2.56
N MET A 810 0.65 31.11 2.79
CA MET A 810 -0.65 31.58 3.27
C MET A 810 -1.07 32.86 2.53
N GLN A 811 -2.36 32.99 2.23
CA GLN A 811 -2.99 34.24 1.81
C GLN A 811 -4.26 34.54 2.60
N TYR A 812 -4.63 35.82 2.66
CA TYR A 812 -5.86 36.27 3.31
C TYR A 812 -6.40 37.53 2.64
N THR A 813 -7.72 37.74 2.74
CA THR A 813 -8.42 38.94 2.24
C THR A 813 -9.41 39.44 3.30
N SER A 814 -9.66 40.75 3.34
CA SER A 814 -10.64 41.37 4.27
C SER A 814 -12.07 41.38 3.72
N HIS A 815 -12.29 40.94 2.48
CA HIS A 815 -13.61 40.86 1.86
C HIS A 815 -14.15 39.44 2.00
N ILE A 816 -15.00 39.25 3.02
CA ILE A 816 -15.73 38.00 3.28
C ILE A 816 -16.59 37.69 2.04
N GLY A 817 -16.13 36.73 1.23
CA GLY A 817 -16.78 36.30 -0.02
C GLY A 817 -15.89 36.22 -1.27
N GLN A 818 -14.59 36.58 -1.21
CA GLN A 818 -13.65 36.56 -2.36
C GLN A 818 -12.53 35.51 -2.24
N THR A 819 -12.72 34.44 -1.47
CA THR A 819 -11.71 33.40 -1.20
C THR A 819 -11.09 32.77 -2.45
N LEU A 820 -11.78 32.73 -3.58
CA LEU A 820 -11.30 32.07 -4.80
C LEU A 820 -10.15 32.83 -5.48
N GLU A 821 -10.19 34.18 -5.48
CA GLU A 821 -9.21 35.05 -6.15
C GLU A 821 -7.82 35.00 -5.46
N GLY A 822 -7.81 34.83 -4.13
CA GLY A 822 -6.59 34.65 -3.34
C GLY A 822 -5.92 33.28 -3.54
N VAL A 823 -6.70 32.20 -3.67
CA VAL A 823 -6.13 30.86 -3.90
C VAL A 823 -5.44 30.76 -5.27
N VAL A 824 -6.04 31.37 -6.30
CA VAL A 824 -5.43 31.51 -7.63
C VAL A 824 -4.15 32.35 -7.56
N THR A 825 -4.14 33.44 -6.79
CA THR A 825 -2.95 34.29 -6.60
C THR A 825 -1.83 33.56 -5.82
N LEU A 826 -2.16 32.63 -4.90
CA LEU A 826 -1.19 31.79 -4.18
C LEU A 826 -0.49 30.80 -5.13
N ALA A 827 -1.24 30.23 -6.07
CA ALA A 827 -0.72 29.39 -7.15
C ALA A 827 0.10 30.17 -8.20
N VAL A 828 -0.16 31.46 -8.40
CA VAL A 828 0.62 32.32 -9.33
C VAL A 828 1.93 32.82 -8.69
N LYS A 829 1.93 33.23 -7.41
CA LYS A 829 3.17 33.64 -6.69
C LYS A 829 4.17 32.50 -6.48
N TRP A 830 3.72 31.25 -6.59
CA TRP A 830 4.51 30.03 -6.53
C TRP A 830 5.62 29.95 -7.61
N VAL A 831 5.41 30.52 -8.80
CA VAL A 831 6.38 30.44 -9.93
C VAL A 831 7.59 31.36 -9.75
N VAL A 832 7.43 32.48 -9.06
CA VAL A 832 8.42 33.59 -9.06
C VAL A 832 9.41 33.50 -7.88
N GLY A 833 9.17 32.65 -6.88
CA GLY A 833 9.72 32.85 -5.52
C GLY A 833 10.96 32.07 -5.06
N THR A 834 11.35 30.92 -5.61
CA THR A 834 12.45 30.11 -5.02
C THR A 834 13.54 29.74 -6.00
N ALA A 835 14.44 30.69 -6.21
CA ALA A 835 15.78 30.47 -6.75
C ALA A 835 16.77 30.14 -5.62
N VAL A 836 16.88 28.88 -5.17
CA VAL A 836 18.13 28.34 -4.56
C VAL A 836 18.21 26.81 -4.78
N GLY A 837 19.08 26.38 -5.71
CA GLY A 837 19.87 25.13 -5.60
C GLY A 837 19.31 23.82 -6.18
N VAL A 838 19.89 23.42 -7.32
CA VAL A 838 20.02 22.08 -7.96
C VAL A 838 18.81 21.37 -8.63
N THR A 839 18.82 21.45 -9.97
CA THR A 839 18.50 20.45 -11.03
C THR A 839 17.27 19.53 -10.93
N ALA A 840 16.36 19.74 -11.90
CA ALA A 840 15.23 18.91 -12.37
C ALA A 840 13.97 18.89 -11.48
N GLY A 841 12.90 19.52 -12.00
CA GLY A 841 11.54 19.47 -11.44
C GLY A 841 10.72 20.69 -11.82
N VAL A 842 10.44 20.87 -13.12
CA VAL A 842 9.44 21.83 -13.60
C VAL A 842 8.06 21.22 -13.33
N VAL A 843 7.20 21.94 -12.61
CA VAL A 843 5.84 21.53 -12.23
C VAL A 843 4.86 22.39 -13.05
N ILE A 844 3.80 21.83 -13.65
CA ILE A 844 2.77 22.57 -14.42
C ILE A 844 1.37 21.93 -14.19
N PHE A 845 0.29 22.74 -14.25
CA PHE A 845 -1.10 22.51 -13.75
C PHE A 845 -2.20 22.87 -14.78
N PHE A 846 -3.45 22.32 -14.71
CA PHE A 846 -4.68 22.78 -15.45
C PHE A 846 -6.04 22.67 -14.68
N VAL A 847 -7.09 23.29 -15.25
CA VAL A 847 -8.25 24.09 -14.72
C VAL A 847 -9.58 23.32 -14.47
N VAL A 848 -10.45 23.85 -13.56
CA VAL A 848 -11.86 23.46 -13.27
C VAL A 848 -12.81 24.64 -13.51
N GLU A 849 -14.03 24.32 -13.94
CA GLU A 849 -15.18 25.22 -14.02
C GLU A 849 -16.24 24.98 -12.93
N VAL A 850 -16.76 26.05 -12.31
CA VAL A 850 -17.63 26.06 -11.12
C VAL A 850 -19.11 25.99 -11.52
N GLY A 851 -19.82 24.92 -11.12
CA GLY A 851 -21.25 24.81 -11.38
C GLY A 851 -21.96 23.57 -10.81
N SER A 852 -21.76 23.22 -9.53
CA SER A 852 -22.76 22.46 -8.74
C SER A 852 -22.32 22.37 -7.27
N LEU A 853 -22.76 23.36 -6.49
CA LEU A 853 -22.98 23.16 -5.06
C LEU A 853 -24.43 22.65 -4.93
N VAL A 854 -24.60 21.52 -4.23
CA VAL A 854 -25.88 20.88 -3.81
C VAL A 854 -26.53 19.90 -4.82
N TYR A 855 -26.07 18.63 -4.88
CA TYR A 855 -26.88 17.44 -4.56
C TYR A 855 -26.05 16.15 -4.70
N THR A 856 -26.25 15.19 -3.77
CA THR A 856 -25.56 13.90 -3.57
C THR A 856 -24.22 13.99 -2.84
N GLY A 857 -24.19 13.44 -1.63
CA GLY A 857 -23.16 13.70 -0.63
C GLY A 857 -21.81 13.03 -0.85
N SER A 858 -20.85 13.49 -0.06
CA SER A 858 -19.60 12.82 0.31
C SER A 858 -18.78 12.24 -0.84
N PHE A 859 -17.88 13.04 -1.42
CA PHE A 859 -16.61 12.53 -1.92
C PHE A 859 -15.56 12.67 -0.81
N GLY A 860 -15.14 11.53 -0.25
CA GLY A 860 -14.08 11.47 0.74
C GLY A 860 -12.72 11.84 0.15
N ALA A 861 -11.84 12.37 1.01
CA ALA A 861 -10.41 12.54 0.83
C ALA A 861 -9.78 11.66 -0.26
N GLY A 862 -9.38 12.25 -1.40
CA GLY A 862 -8.64 11.59 -2.46
C GLY A 862 -7.18 12.07 -2.53
N SER A 863 -6.26 11.18 -2.94
CA SER A 863 -4.85 11.52 -3.19
C SER A 863 -4.29 10.80 -4.41
N VAL A 864 -3.21 11.30 -5.02
CA VAL A 864 -2.56 10.72 -6.22
C VAL A 864 -1.04 10.88 -6.13
N VAL A 865 -0.27 9.82 -6.40
CA VAL A 865 1.21 9.84 -6.48
C VAL A 865 1.64 9.93 -7.94
N LEU A 866 2.44 10.95 -8.30
CA LEU A 866 2.89 11.24 -9.66
C LEU A 866 4.34 11.71 -9.66
N GLU A 867 5.22 10.99 -10.36
CA GLU A 867 6.67 11.31 -10.45
C GLU A 867 7.32 11.63 -9.09
N ASN A 868 6.91 10.88 -8.06
CA ASN A 868 7.28 11.04 -6.65
C ASN A 868 6.60 12.23 -5.90
N ILE A 869 5.71 12.98 -6.53
CA ILE A 869 4.88 14.01 -5.87
C ILE A 869 3.50 13.43 -5.54
N LEU A 870 3.16 13.39 -4.26
CA LEU A 870 1.88 12.98 -3.71
C LEU A 870 0.97 14.21 -3.47
N TRP A 871 -0.17 14.23 -4.14
CA TRP A 871 -1.16 15.30 -4.07
C TRP A 871 -2.38 14.85 -3.28
N PHE A 872 -2.99 15.73 -2.48
CA PHE A 872 -4.20 15.48 -1.72
C PHE A 872 -5.29 16.50 -2.07
N ALA A 873 -6.54 16.07 -2.19
CA ALA A 873 -7.70 16.96 -2.30
C ALA A 873 -8.09 17.48 -0.90
N GLY A 874 -8.24 18.80 -0.75
CA GLY A 874 -8.71 19.44 0.48
C GLY A 874 -10.24 19.46 0.62
N PRO A 875 -10.79 19.96 1.74
CA PRO A 875 -12.22 19.90 2.02
C PRO A 875 -12.92 21.05 1.28
N GLY A 876 -14.07 20.75 0.66
CA GLY A 876 -14.87 21.71 -0.11
C GLY A 876 -14.65 21.67 -1.62
N ASN A 877 -13.94 20.67 -2.16
CA ASN A 877 -13.75 20.44 -3.60
C ASN A 877 -13.21 21.66 -4.39
N THR A 878 -12.61 22.65 -3.73
CA THR A 878 -12.25 23.94 -4.35
C THR A 878 -10.82 23.98 -4.90
N LEU A 879 -10.10 22.85 -4.89
CA LEU A 879 -8.85 22.72 -5.65
C LEU A 879 -8.68 21.27 -6.14
N LEU A 880 -8.73 21.11 -7.47
CA LEU A 880 -8.27 19.96 -8.27
C LEU A 880 -9.06 18.65 -8.20
N ALA A 881 -10.17 18.60 -8.93
CA ALA A 881 -10.71 17.32 -9.43
C ALA A 881 -10.08 16.88 -10.78
N VAL A 882 -9.16 17.66 -11.38
CA VAL A 882 -8.62 17.37 -12.73
C VAL A 882 -7.21 16.73 -12.73
N ALA A 883 -6.54 16.65 -11.57
CA ALA A 883 -5.24 15.96 -11.47
C ALA A 883 -5.32 14.42 -11.52
N ALA A 884 -6.51 13.83 -11.35
CA ALA A 884 -6.70 12.37 -11.48
C ALA A 884 -6.87 11.91 -12.95
N ALA A 885 -7.06 12.86 -13.85
CA ALA A 885 -7.51 12.64 -15.21
C ALA A 885 -6.32 12.64 -16.20
N GLY A 886 -5.50 13.69 -16.16
CA GLY A 886 -4.43 13.91 -17.14
C GLY A 886 -3.17 13.06 -16.97
N ILE A 887 -2.99 12.36 -15.85
CA ILE A 887 -1.78 11.56 -15.57
C ILE A 887 -2.16 10.12 -15.23
N ALA A 888 -3.14 9.62 -15.99
CA ALA A 888 -3.57 8.23 -16.02
C ALA A 888 -3.34 7.64 -17.42
N GLU A 889 -2.19 7.94 -18.05
CA GLU A 889 -1.73 7.19 -19.23
C GLU A 889 -1.39 5.72 -18.93
N LEU A 890 -1.52 5.27 -17.67
CA LEU A 890 -1.50 3.85 -17.29
C LEU A 890 -2.87 3.31 -16.82
N ALA A 891 -3.94 4.10 -16.89
CA ALA A 891 -5.28 3.67 -16.43
C ALA A 891 -6.49 4.11 -17.28
N PHE A 892 -6.32 4.90 -18.36
CA PHE A 892 -7.40 5.21 -19.32
C PHE A 892 -6.97 4.95 -20.77
N ASP A 893 -7.94 4.67 -21.63
CA ASP A 893 -7.66 4.40 -23.04
C ASP A 893 -7.39 5.72 -23.77
N HIS A 894 -6.31 5.73 -24.55
CA HIS A 894 -6.02 6.80 -25.51
C HIS A 894 -5.83 6.19 -26.90
N LYS A 895 -6.22 6.93 -27.94
CA LYS A 895 -6.04 6.50 -29.33
C LYS A 895 -5.44 7.61 -30.18
N GLU A 896 -4.77 7.22 -31.26
CA GLU A 896 -4.32 8.17 -32.26
C GLU A 896 -5.50 8.95 -32.84
N PHE A 897 -5.29 10.24 -33.11
CA PHE A 897 -6.27 11.06 -33.80
C PHE A 897 -6.49 10.51 -35.23
N PRO A 898 -7.75 10.33 -35.71
CA PRO A 898 -8.01 9.78 -37.04
C PRO A 898 -7.36 10.61 -38.16
N ILE A 899 -6.55 9.97 -39.02
CA ILE A 899 -5.75 10.66 -40.05
C ILE A 899 -6.61 11.40 -41.08
N GLU A 900 -7.77 10.84 -41.46
CA GLU A 900 -8.69 11.45 -42.43
C GLU A 900 -9.34 12.70 -41.84
N ALA A 901 -9.82 12.63 -40.60
CA ALA A 901 -10.38 13.79 -39.87
C ALA A 901 -9.32 14.89 -39.68
N TYR A 902 -8.10 14.53 -39.30
CA TYR A 902 -6.99 15.47 -39.14
C TYR A 902 -6.71 16.24 -40.42
N ARG A 903 -6.53 15.54 -41.56
CA ARG A 903 -6.24 16.18 -42.85
C ARG A 903 -7.39 17.08 -43.28
N LEU A 904 -8.62 16.60 -43.18
CA LEU A 904 -9.79 17.33 -43.62
C LEU A 904 -9.95 18.66 -42.85
N ILE A 905 -9.83 18.62 -41.51
CA ILE A 905 -9.93 19.80 -40.65
C ILE A 905 -8.72 20.73 -40.84
N ASN A 906 -7.51 20.18 -40.86
CA ASN A 906 -6.29 20.99 -41.00
C ASN A 906 -6.24 21.70 -42.36
N ASP A 907 -6.62 21.04 -43.45
CA ASP A 907 -6.52 21.61 -44.81
C ASP A 907 -7.59 22.69 -45.07
N HIS A 908 -8.76 22.61 -44.43
CA HIS A 908 -9.90 23.50 -44.75
C HIS A 908 -10.22 24.54 -43.67
N VAL A 909 -9.88 24.27 -42.40
CA VAL A 909 -10.13 25.19 -41.27
C VAL A 909 -8.83 25.89 -40.86
N PHE A 910 -7.77 25.13 -40.61
CA PHE A 910 -6.50 25.63 -40.03
C PHE A 910 -5.42 25.98 -41.06
N ASP A 911 -5.57 25.63 -42.34
CA ASP A 911 -4.59 25.88 -43.42
C ASP A 911 -3.15 25.46 -43.06
N GLY A 912 -3.02 24.32 -42.37
CA GLY A 912 -1.73 23.75 -42.01
C GLY A 912 -1.15 24.20 -40.66
N THR A 913 -1.83 25.07 -39.92
CA THR A 913 -1.37 25.56 -38.61
C THR A 913 -1.79 24.68 -37.44
N LEU A 914 -2.54 23.60 -37.64
CA LEU A 914 -2.89 22.70 -36.54
C LEU A 914 -1.64 22.00 -35.98
N PRO A 915 -1.57 21.69 -34.66
CA PRO A 915 -0.42 20.98 -34.10
C PRO A 915 -0.20 19.64 -34.78
N GLU A 916 1.07 19.22 -34.91
CA GLU A 916 1.41 17.95 -35.57
C GLU A 916 0.57 16.77 -35.01
N ARG A 917 0.01 15.95 -35.91
CA ARG A 917 -0.93 14.87 -35.55
C ARG A 917 -0.39 13.93 -34.46
N ASP A 918 0.91 13.66 -34.45
CA ASP A 918 1.56 12.79 -33.47
C ASP A 918 1.55 13.39 -32.06
N ARG A 919 1.41 14.71 -31.93
CA ARG A 919 1.17 15.41 -30.68
C ARG A 919 -0.29 15.31 -30.22
N LEU A 920 -1.26 15.02 -31.09
CA LEU A 920 -2.66 14.90 -30.69
C LEU A 920 -3.03 13.47 -30.24
N ARG A 921 -3.78 13.34 -29.14
CA ARG A 921 -4.38 12.07 -28.68
C ARG A 921 -5.82 12.26 -28.24
N ILE A 922 -6.68 11.29 -28.55
CA ILE A 922 -8.07 11.28 -28.06
C ILE A 922 -8.14 10.37 -26.84
N THR A 923 -8.85 10.77 -25.80
CA THR A 923 -8.99 10.00 -24.55
C THR A 923 -10.43 10.02 -24.00
N ASN A 924 -10.72 9.09 -23.07
CA ASN A 924 -12.03 8.84 -22.45
C ASN A 924 -12.05 9.08 -20.93
N ILE A 925 -11.12 9.89 -20.43
CA ILE A 925 -11.00 10.25 -19.02
C ILE A 925 -12.35 10.67 -18.44
N SER A 926 -12.70 10.10 -17.28
CA SER A 926 -13.92 10.46 -16.54
C SER A 926 -13.92 11.93 -16.15
N GLY A 927 -14.94 12.67 -16.58
CA GLY A 927 -15.16 14.09 -16.35
C GLY A 927 -16.64 14.43 -16.15
N ASN A 928 -16.94 15.72 -16.12
CA ASN A 928 -18.28 16.21 -15.78
C ASN A 928 -19.30 15.80 -16.85
N LYS A 929 -20.48 15.37 -16.38
CA LYS A 929 -21.65 15.19 -17.23
C LYS A 929 -22.59 16.36 -17.00
N ASP A 930 -23.14 16.93 -18.06
CA ASP A 930 -24.19 17.94 -17.92
C ASP A 930 -25.51 17.34 -17.39
N VAL A 931 -26.53 18.19 -17.22
CA VAL A 931 -27.84 17.82 -16.66
C VAL A 931 -28.56 16.69 -17.40
N ASP A 932 -28.20 16.42 -18.66
CA ASP A 932 -28.76 15.34 -19.47
C ASP A 932 -27.87 14.07 -19.46
N GLY A 933 -26.80 14.07 -18.68
CA GLY A 933 -25.84 12.96 -18.61
C GLY A 933 -24.79 12.96 -19.72
N TRP A 934 -24.64 14.05 -20.47
CA TRP A 934 -23.66 14.16 -21.56
C TRP A 934 -22.30 14.64 -21.08
N HIS A 935 -21.23 14.02 -21.58
CA HIS A 935 -19.86 14.35 -21.19
C HIS A 935 -19.37 15.62 -21.87
N VAL A 936 -18.98 16.63 -21.08
CA VAL A 936 -18.44 17.88 -21.63
C VAL A 936 -17.00 17.62 -22.11
N PRO A 937 -16.69 17.84 -23.41
CA PRO A 937 -15.33 17.68 -23.92
C PRO A 937 -14.38 18.75 -23.37
N PHE A 938 -13.08 18.45 -23.34
CA PHE A 938 -12.04 19.43 -23.02
C PHE A 938 -10.69 19.04 -23.62
N VAL A 939 -9.81 20.03 -23.82
CA VAL A 939 -8.43 19.84 -24.30
C VAL A 939 -7.39 20.25 -23.26
N MET A 940 -6.33 19.46 -23.11
CA MET A 940 -5.21 19.72 -22.20
C MET A 940 -3.87 19.31 -22.80
N PRO A 941 -2.75 19.98 -22.49
CA PRO A 941 -1.43 19.46 -22.82
C PRO A 941 -1.00 18.35 -21.84
N SER A 942 -0.09 17.50 -22.31
CA SER A 942 0.54 16.39 -21.57
C SER A 942 1.99 16.70 -21.22
N ILE A 943 2.53 16.01 -20.21
CA ILE A 943 3.91 16.14 -19.71
C ILE A 943 4.96 15.85 -20.81
N ASP A 944 4.63 14.98 -21.76
CA ASP A 944 5.50 14.62 -22.88
C ASP A 944 5.39 15.57 -24.09
N GLY A 945 4.68 16.69 -23.95
CA GLY A 945 4.49 17.69 -25.02
C GLY A 945 3.38 17.35 -26.01
N ARG A 946 2.61 16.28 -25.77
CA ARG A 946 1.36 15.98 -26.49
C ARG A 946 0.21 16.89 -26.03
N ILE A 947 -0.89 16.87 -26.77
CA ILE A 947 -2.15 17.55 -26.51
C ILE A 947 -3.24 16.48 -26.53
N LEU A 948 -3.92 16.33 -25.40
CA LEU A 948 -4.97 15.34 -25.17
C LEU A 948 -6.33 16.01 -25.36
N LEU A 949 -7.14 15.45 -26.25
CA LEU A 949 -8.53 15.80 -26.45
C LEU A 949 -9.39 14.78 -25.71
N ASN A 950 -9.92 15.17 -24.55
CA ASN A 950 -10.84 14.32 -23.81
C ASN A 950 -12.25 14.52 -24.34
N LEU A 951 -12.78 13.51 -25.01
CA LEU A 951 -14.08 13.58 -25.67
C LEU A 951 -15.14 12.71 -24.98
N GLY A 952 -14.81 12.19 -23.79
CA GLY A 952 -15.62 11.21 -23.07
C GLY A 952 -15.72 9.87 -23.80
N GLU A 953 -16.48 8.94 -23.23
CA GLU A 953 -16.62 7.58 -23.79
C GLU A 953 -17.22 7.57 -25.20
N ALA A 954 -18.23 8.41 -25.45
CA ALA A 954 -18.89 8.51 -26.75
C ALA A 954 -17.95 9.06 -27.83
N GLY A 955 -17.20 10.12 -27.54
CA GLY A 955 -16.24 10.71 -28.49
C GLY A 955 -14.95 9.91 -28.61
N PHE A 956 -14.58 9.16 -27.57
CA PHE A 956 -13.53 8.17 -27.68
C PHE A 956 -13.91 7.03 -28.61
N ALA A 957 -15.18 6.61 -28.67
CA ALA A 957 -15.65 5.66 -29.67
C ALA A 957 -15.73 6.30 -31.06
N ASP A 958 -16.45 7.42 -31.18
CA ASP A 958 -16.72 8.12 -32.44
C ASP A 958 -16.53 9.64 -32.27
N PRO A 959 -15.31 10.16 -32.48
CA PRO A 959 -15.01 11.58 -32.33
C PRO A 959 -15.63 12.45 -33.42
N VAL A 960 -16.01 11.86 -34.56
CA VAL A 960 -16.56 12.58 -35.71
C VAL A 960 -18.03 12.90 -35.48
N ASN A 961 -18.80 11.95 -34.94
CA ASN A 961 -20.24 12.13 -34.72
C ASN A 961 -20.58 12.51 -33.28
N LEU A 962 -19.60 12.98 -32.49
CA LEU A 962 -19.83 13.44 -31.14
C LEU A 962 -20.83 14.61 -31.13
N GLY A 963 -22.00 14.37 -30.54
CA GLY A 963 -23.04 15.38 -30.31
C GLY A 963 -24.05 15.52 -31.44
N VAL A 964 -23.89 14.79 -32.55
CA VAL A 964 -24.75 14.90 -33.74
C VAL A 964 -26.23 14.70 -33.38
N GLY A 965 -27.07 15.66 -33.78
CA GLY A 965 -28.50 15.65 -33.49
C GLY A 965 -28.89 16.21 -32.12
N ARG A 966 -27.93 16.52 -31.24
CA ARG A 966 -28.17 17.22 -29.98
C ARG A 966 -28.39 18.71 -30.22
N GLY A 967 -29.35 19.32 -29.51
CA GLY A 967 -29.52 20.77 -29.51
C GLY A 967 -28.30 21.43 -28.87
N GLY A 968 -27.60 22.30 -29.60
CA GLY A 968 -26.30 22.85 -29.24
C GLY A 968 -26.29 23.80 -28.03
N GLY A 969 -26.74 23.36 -26.85
CA GLY A 969 -26.55 24.07 -25.58
C GLY A 969 -26.92 25.55 -25.60
N GLY A 970 -28.08 25.91 -26.17
CA GLY A 970 -28.51 27.31 -26.30
C GLY A 970 -28.31 27.95 -27.69
N ARG A 971 -27.56 27.33 -28.61
CA ARG A 971 -27.26 27.85 -29.96
C ARG A 971 -28.36 27.68 -31.02
N GLY A 972 -29.51 27.10 -30.66
CA GLY A 972 -30.71 27.08 -31.52
C GLY A 972 -30.65 26.14 -32.74
N HIS A 973 -29.61 25.33 -32.91
CA HIS A 973 -29.51 24.30 -33.96
C HIS A 973 -29.08 22.93 -33.41
N ALA A 974 -29.23 21.89 -34.24
CA ALA A 974 -28.69 20.56 -33.97
C ALA A 974 -27.23 20.48 -34.44
N MET A 975 -26.36 19.88 -33.63
CA MET A 975 -24.95 19.73 -34.00
C MET A 975 -24.76 18.81 -35.21
N ILE A 976 -23.78 19.13 -36.06
CA ILE A 976 -23.40 18.35 -37.27
C ILE A 976 -22.09 17.55 -37.06
N PRO A 977 -21.77 16.56 -37.92
CA PRO A 977 -20.49 15.86 -37.83
C PRO A 977 -19.30 16.82 -37.86
N TYR A 978 -18.25 16.48 -37.11
CA TYR A 978 -17.01 17.26 -36.89
C TYR A 978 -17.14 18.56 -36.09
N GLU A 979 -18.34 19.05 -35.80
CA GLU A 979 -18.54 20.38 -35.17
C GLU A 979 -17.84 20.51 -33.81
N VAL A 980 -18.09 19.56 -32.89
CA VAL A 980 -17.46 19.54 -31.56
C VAL A 980 -15.95 19.33 -31.67
N LEU A 981 -15.51 18.52 -32.64
CA LEU A 981 -14.08 18.24 -32.84
C LEU A 981 -13.34 19.48 -33.34
N VAL A 982 -13.96 20.30 -34.18
CA VAL A 982 -13.41 21.59 -34.64
C VAL A 982 -13.26 22.55 -33.46
N HIS A 983 -14.24 22.63 -32.55
CA HIS A 983 -14.16 23.44 -31.33
C HIS A 983 -12.95 23.04 -30.48
N GLU A 984 -12.83 21.76 -30.12
CA GLU A 984 -11.72 21.27 -29.31
C GLU A 984 -10.36 21.47 -29.99
N LEU A 985 -10.29 21.36 -31.32
CA LEU A 985 -9.05 21.61 -32.04
C LEU A 985 -8.64 23.09 -32.06
N VAL A 986 -9.56 24.03 -31.86
CA VAL A 986 -9.18 25.44 -31.62
C VAL A 986 -8.41 25.56 -30.32
N HIS A 987 -8.81 24.85 -29.26
CA HIS A 987 -8.05 24.81 -28.01
C HIS A 987 -6.69 24.15 -28.18
N ALA A 988 -6.61 23.06 -28.97
CA ALA A 988 -5.31 22.46 -29.31
C ALA A 988 -4.40 23.44 -30.08
N TRP A 989 -4.96 24.19 -31.02
CA TRP A 989 -4.23 25.23 -31.78
C TRP A 989 -3.79 26.40 -30.88
N GLN A 990 -4.66 26.88 -29.98
CA GLN A 990 -4.34 27.93 -29.01
C GLN A 990 -3.18 27.51 -28.09
N ILE A 991 -3.18 26.26 -27.61
CA ILE A 991 -2.10 25.71 -26.78
C ILE A 991 -0.75 25.75 -27.52
N ASP A 992 -0.76 25.46 -28.82
CA ASP A 992 0.46 25.36 -29.61
C ASP A 992 1.04 26.71 -30.04
N HIS A 993 0.19 27.69 -30.32
CA HIS A 993 0.60 28.99 -30.85
C HIS A 993 0.85 30.06 -29.77
N THR A 994 0.39 29.83 -28.53
CA THR A 994 0.64 30.73 -27.40
C THR A 994 1.94 30.43 -26.66
N GLY A 995 2.47 29.21 -26.77
CA GLY A 995 3.64 28.76 -26.01
C GLY A 995 3.49 29.02 -24.50
N PHE A 996 2.58 28.33 -23.82
CA PHE A 996 2.31 28.44 -22.37
C PHE A 996 2.48 29.86 -21.78
N ALA A 997 1.67 30.81 -22.24
CA ALA A 997 1.61 32.16 -21.67
C ALA A 997 0.61 32.22 -20.49
N LEU A 998 1.04 32.70 -19.32
CA LEU A 998 0.22 32.79 -18.09
C LEU A 998 -1.05 33.66 -18.23
N SER A 999 -1.11 34.58 -19.19
CA SER A 999 -2.29 35.40 -19.46
C SER A 999 -3.43 34.59 -20.08
N TRP A 1000 -3.10 33.68 -21.00
CA TRP A 1000 -4.05 32.75 -21.61
C TRP A 1000 -4.68 31.81 -20.57
N LEU A 1001 -3.88 31.36 -19.60
CA LEU A 1001 -4.34 30.52 -18.49
C LEU A 1001 -5.35 31.24 -17.57
N ALA A 1002 -5.14 32.54 -17.32
CA ALA A 1002 -6.06 33.34 -16.51
C ALA A 1002 -7.40 33.58 -17.22
N ASP A 1003 -7.37 33.81 -18.53
CA ASP A 1003 -8.58 34.00 -19.34
C ASP A 1003 -9.38 32.68 -19.48
N ALA A 1004 -8.70 31.53 -19.56
CA ALA A 1004 -9.34 30.20 -19.64
C ALA A 1004 -10.01 29.80 -18.31
N LEU A 1005 -9.40 30.18 -17.18
CA LEU A 1005 -9.98 30.03 -15.85
C LEU A 1005 -11.18 30.96 -15.66
N SER A 1006 -11.11 32.20 -16.15
CA SER A 1006 -12.19 33.17 -16.03
C SER A 1006 -13.40 32.79 -16.89
N SER A 1007 -13.18 32.40 -18.16
CA SER A 1007 -14.26 31.95 -19.04
C SER A 1007 -15.01 30.78 -18.43
N SER A 1008 -14.31 29.99 -17.61
CA SER A 1008 -14.96 28.89 -16.96
C SER A 1008 -16.03 29.35 -15.95
N LEU A 1009 -15.70 30.34 -15.12
CA LEU A 1009 -16.60 30.78 -14.04
C LEU A 1009 -17.91 31.43 -14.56
N ASP A 1010 -17.97 31.80 -15.84
CA ASP A 1010 -19.09 32.50 -16.48
C ASP A 1010 -20.17 31.55 -17.05
N GLY A 1011 -19.96 30.23 -17.09
CA GLY A 1011 -20.96 29.28 -17.59
C GLY A 1011 -21.37 29.53 -19.06
N PRO A 1012 -22.64 29.31 -19.47
CA PRO A 1012 -23.07 29.43 -20.87
C PRO A 1012 -22.76 30.78 -21.54
N SER A 1013 -22.61 31.86 -20.77
CA SER A 1013 -22.23 33.18 -21.31
C SER A 1013 -20.79 33.25 -21.81
N ALA A 1014 -19.93 32.29 -21.45
CA ALA A 1014 -18.56 32.20 -21.94
C ALA A 1014 -18.47 31.88 -23.44
N TYR A 1015 -19.52 31.23 -23.99
CA TYR A 1015 -19.66 30.92 -25.41
C TYR A 1015 -20.29 32.07 -26.21
N GLU A 1016 -20.86 33.08 -25.54
CA GLU A 1016 -21.47 34.21 -26.21
C GLU A 1016 -20.39 35.20 -26.68
N TYR A 1017 -20.36 35.46 -27.98
CA TYR A 1017 -19.47 36.46 -28.58
C TYR A 1017 -20.28 37.57 -29.27
N GLY A 1018 -19.83 38.82 -29.06
CA GLY A 1018 -20.45 40.02 -29.63
C GLY A 1018 -20.16 40.22 -31.13
N PRO A 1019 -20.63 41.32 -31.75
CA PRO A 1019 -20.46 41.59 -33.18
C PRO A 1019 -18.98 41.58 -33.63
N PRO A 1020 -18.70 41.30 -34.91
CA PRO A 1020 -17.34 41.27 -35.43
C PRO A 1020 -16.71 42.68 -35.33
N GLY A 1021 -15.48 42.78 -34.82
CA GLY A 1021 -14.85 44.08 -34.54
C GLY A 1021 -13.66 44.01 -33.58
N PRO A 1022 -13.80 43.39 -32.39
CA PRO A 1022 -12.70 43.22 -31.42
C PRO A 1022 -11.52 42.38 -31.95
N GLU A 1023 -10.33 42.52 -31.34
CA GLU A 1023 -9.16 41.68 -31.62
C GLU A 1023 -9.39 40.24 -31.14
N PHE A 1024 -8.87 39.23 -31.84
CA PHE A 1024 -9.19 37.82 -31.57
C PHE A 1024 -8.79 37.38 -30.16
N ALA A 1025 -7.53 37.58 -29.78
CA ALA A 1025 -7.00 37.10 -28.50
C ALA A 1025 -7.43 37.93 -27.28
N SER A 1026 -7.69 39.23 -27.45
CA SER A 1026 -7.99 40.14 -26.32
C SER A 1026 -9.43 40.64 -26.26
N GLY A 1027 -10.22 40.42 -27.31
CA GLY A 1027 -11.59 40.88 -27.43
C GLY A 1027 -12.65 39.82 -27.12
N PHE A 1028 -12.26 38.55 -27.00
CA PHE A 1028 -13.16 37.41 -26.77
C PHE A 1028 -12.60 36.46 -25.72
N THR A 1029 -13.48 35.80 -24.96
CA THR A 1029 -13.15 34.67 -24.10
C THR A 1029 -12.57 33.51 -24.93
N ILE A 1030 -11.80 32.62 -24.30
CA ILE A 1030 -11.19 31.49 -25.00
C ILE A 1030 -12.26 30.52 -25.56
N GLU A 1031 -13.34 30.28 -24.82
CA GLU A 1031 -14.50 29.53 -25.32
C GLU A 1031 -15.24 30.28 -26.43
N GLY A 1032 -15.34 31.61 -26.35
CA GLY A 1032 -15.93 32.46 -27.40
C GLY A 1032 -15.11 32.45 -28.70
N GLN A 1033 -13.78 32.38 -28.60
CA GLN A 1033 -12.90 32.22 -29.76
C GLN A 1033 -13.12 30.89 -30.47
N ALA A 1034 -13.23 29.79 -29.71
CA ALA A 1034 -13.53 28.47 -30.26
C ALA A 1034 -14.96 28.41 -30.83
N ALA A 1035 -15.92 29.06 -30.17
CA ALA A 1035 -17.31 29.18 -30.64
C ALA A 1035 -17.41 29.92 -31.97
N ILE A 1036 -16.63 30.98 -32.20
CA ILE A 1036 -16.58 31.68 -33.51
C ILE A 1036 -16.22 30.72 -34.65
N VAL A 1037 -15.22 29.86 -34.45
CA VAL A 1037 -14.78 28.90 -35.46
C VAL A 1037 -15.81 27.77 -35.62
N GLN A 1038 -16.39 27.29 -34.52
CA GLN A 1038 -17.42 26.26 -34.50
C GLN A 1038 -18.68 26.71 -35.26
N ASP A 1039 -19.17 27.93 -35.00
CA ASP A 1039 -20.40 28.45 -35.58
C ASP A 1039 -20.24 28.75 -37.07
N TRP A 1040 -19.08 29.29 -37.49
CA TRP A 1040 -18.72 29.42 -38.92
C TRP A 1040 -18.67 28.05 -39.60
N PHE A 1041 -18.04 27.06 -38.95
CA PHE A 1041 -17.97 25.70 -39.48
C PHE A 1041 -19.38 25.11 -39.66
N TYR A 1042 -20.24 25.21 -38.65
CA TYR A 1042 -21.63 24.75 -38.71
C TYR A 1042 -22.39 25.41 -39.88
N GLN A 1043 -22.28 26.73 -40.04
CA GLN A 1043 -23.03 27.48 -41.04
C GLN A 1043 -22.71 27.04 -42.48
N TYR A 1044 -21.44 26.75 -42.76
CA TYR A 1044 -20.95 26.53 -44.13
C TYR A 1044 -20.60 25.07 -44.46
N ALA A 1045 -20.38 24.21 -43.47
CA ALA A 1045 -20.11 22.78 -43.69
C ALA A 1045 -21.32 21.86 -43.41
N ARG A 1046 -22.52 22.41 -43.17
CA ARG A 1046 -23.76 21.65 -42.88
C ARG A 1046 -24.21 20.71 -44.01
N ASN A 1047 -23.57 19.55 -44.10
CA ASN A 1047 -24.01 18.44 -44.93
C ASN A 1047 -23.93 17.14 -44.11
N THR A 1048 -25.06 16.76 -43.51
CA THR A 1048 -25.14 15.58 -42.64
C THR A 1048 -25.14 14.25 -43.41
N GLU A 1049 -25.43 14.26 -44.72
CA GLU A 1049 -25.42 13.06 -45.58
C GLU A 1049 -24.05 12.81 -46.23
N ASP A 1050 -23.32 13.88 -46.56
CA ASP A 1050 -21.92 13.83 -47.05
C ASP A 1050 -21.06 14.92 -46.37
N PRO A 1051 -20.53 14.63 -45.17
CA PRO A 1051 -19.72 15.58 -44.42
C PRO A 1051 -18.47 16.03 -45.17
N VAL A 1052 -17.87 15.17 -46.01
CA VAL A 1052 -16.67 15.49 -46.79
C VAL A 1052 -16.98 16.55 -47.86
N ALA A 1053 -18.15 16.46 -48.51
CA ALA A 1053 -18.62 17.52 -49.40
C ALA A 1053 -18.95 18.82 -48.65
N GLY A 1054 -19.32 18.75 -47.37
CA GLY A 1054 -19.49 19.91 -46.49
C GLY A 1054 -18.21 20.75 -46.36
N PHE A 1055 -17.06 20.10 -46.15
CA PHE A 1055 -15.77 20.79 -46.04
C PHE A 1055 -15.38 21.58 -47.31
N GLN A 1056 -15.79 21.11 -48.50
CA GLN A 1056 -15.51 21.83 -49.75
C GLN A 1056 -16.21 23.19 -49.79
N GLN A 1057 -17.35 23.34 -49.11
CA GLN A 1057 -18.13 24.59 -49.06
C GLN A 1057 -17.50 25.66 -48.18
N LEU A 1058 -16.53 25.31 -47.32
CA LEU A 1058 -15.78 26.26 -46.49
C LEU A 1058 -14.91 27.24 -47.32
N THR A 1059 -14.73 26.96 -48.62
CA THR A 1059 -14.05 27.86 -49.56
C THR A 1059 -15.01 28.63 -50.48
N SER A 1060 -16.32 28.48 -50.28
CA SER A 1060 -17.32 29.20 -51.05
C SER A 1060 -17.22 30.70 -50.81
N ASN A 1061 -17.65 31.51 -51.79
CA ASN A 1061 -17.70 32.97 -51.63
C ASN A 1061 -18.48 33.38 -50.37
N GLU A 1062 -19.55 32.66 -50.02
CA GLU A 1062 -20.35 32.96 -48.83
C GLU A 1062 -19.60 32.67 -47.53
N ALA A 1063 -18.78 31.60 -47.49
CA ALA A 1063 -17.99 31.23 -46.32
C ALA A 1063 -16.81 32.19 -46.08
N VAL A 1064 -16.11 32.59 -47.16
CA VAL A 1064 -14.93 33.47 -47.06
C VAL A 1064 -15.27 34.95 -46.99
N THR A 1065 -16.53 35.33 -47.23
CA THR A 1065 -17.02 36.71 -47.04
C THR A 1065 -17.83 36.88 -45.75
N ASP A 1066 -17.93 35.83 -44.92
CA ASP A 1066 -18.54 35.93 -43.59
C ASP A 1066 -17.76 36.97 -42.73
N PRO A 1067 -18.45 37.90 -42.04
CA PRO A 1067 -17.80 38.89 -41.19
C PRO A 1067 -16.86 38.32 -40.10
N TYR A 1068 -17.11 37.11 -39.61
CA TYR A 1068 -16.28 36.42 -38.62
C TYR A 1068 -15.15 35.59 -39.25
N PHE A 1069 -15.19 35.32 -40.56
CA PHE A 1069 -14.13 34.60 -41.26
C PHE A 1069 -12.78 35.29 -41.13
N ARG A 1070 -12.74 36.60 -40.88
CA ARG A 1070 -11.50 37.33 -40.60
C ARG A 1070 -10.69 36.71 -39.45
N TYR A 1071 -11.32 36.19 -38.40
CA TYR A 1071 -10.61 35.56 -37.28
C TYR A 1071 -9.99 34.22 -37.69
N ILE A 1072 -10.63 33.54 -38.64
CA ILE A 1072 -10.11 32.29 -39.19
C ILE A 1072 -8.97 32.59 -40.17
N HIS A 1073 -9.16 33.56 -41.06
CA HIS A 1073 -8.16 33.97 -42.05
C HIS A 1073 -6.93 34.64 -41.43
N ASP A 1074 -7.11 35.60 -40.53
CA ASP A 1074 -6.03 36.45 -40.01
C ASP A 1074 -5.32 35.82 -38.81
N ASN A 1075 -5.97 34.91 -38.06
CA ASN A 1075 -5.41 34.27 -36.86
C ASN A 1075 -5.24 32.76 -37.03
N ILE A 1076 -6.36 32.01 -37.15
CA ILE A 1076 -6.32 30.53 -37.16
C ILE A 1076 -5.42 30.00 -38.29
N ARG A 1077 -5.61 30.48 -39.53
CA ARG A 1077 -4.85 30.04 -40.71
C ARG A 1077 -3.43 30.57 -40.82
N THR A 1078 -3.08 31.59 -40.04
CA THR A 1078 -1.73 32.19 -40.05
C THR A 1078 -0.88 31.78 -38.85
N GLY A 1079 -1.50 31.19 -37.82
CA GLY A 1079 -0.84 30.93 -36.54
C GLY A 1079 -0.65 32.18 -35.69
N ALA A 1080 -1.28 33.31 -36.06
CA ALA A 1080 -1.13 34.57 -35.35
C ALA A 1080 -2.12 34.65 -34.17
N TYR A 1081 -1.64 34.30 -32.97
CA TYR A 1081 -2.40 34.46 -31.72
C TYR A 1081 -1.98 35.72 -30.96
#